data_AF-A0A9X1FV66-F1
#
_entry.id   AF-A0A9X1FV66-F1
#
_cell.length_a   1.000
_cell.length_b   1.000
_cell.length_c   1.000
_cell.angle_alpha   90.00
_cell.angle_beta   90.00
_cell.angle_gamma   90.00
#
_symmetry.space_group_name_H-M   'P 1'
#
loop_
_entity.id
_entity.type
_entity.pdbx_description
1 polymer ?
#
loop_
_entity_poly.entity_id
_entity_poly.type
_entity_poly.pdbx_seq_one_letter_code
_entity_poly.pdbx_strand_id
1 'polypeptide(L)'
;MVISRQRTKLVRDIEEFRRDAFQDKLSLDRPGGSLPAAWFLGPKAENEDFLREMITLAIDEAVKARHDFKPDDPETFSVEELEAAGFNTGRDLFKSRFQEVLGFLRGSVPMASYRNQSHMYWDTTLPSVVGYFATMLYNQNNCTPEASPITTALEMEVGDDLCRMLGYTIPDREEVRHGAIRPWGHITCDGSVANIESMWAARNIKYLAVGLAAAIRHDPDMAPARDVTVTTLKGKRHRLLDLDNWTLLNLPIDQVIKLPMRISRTAGISEDVLKAALAGYSIQDLGLLEFHRRFLPDTPAPVVMTPATAHYSWIKAGSLLGLGRAAVHGIRVDLDARTDPVHLRRMLEDCLKEGRPVVQVVAVIGTTEESAVDPLHEIVKIRNEFRERGLEFSLHADAAWGGYFASMLRESNLDRQHDAARSDEERAEIERQMVRVFGVDDPDGIPEPQKLKDWAAHAIFDRRNAMFAPGLHLNEYVRRQYRALKHCDTITVDPHKGGFVVYPAGALCYRNGGLRHLIAFASPVVQHGDIAQSVGFYGVEGSKPGAAATAVYLSHSLIPADRTGYGALLGKCMFASKRFYAGLVSMAGSDDPFYVTTFQRLPAEKVGASRTDVRKQIAMIRDKIFAAPDDDHLMAALAKDFELRELFSEMGSDQCIVAYTFNYLDGYAQNRKISRLNEMNERMFEAMSMQKFSDDGVPEVDLLVTSSSFDPEVYGQEFVDHYARRIGVNPEPGVGIKFLISTQQNPWLTQTKDGDFTPKVIETLGNIARDAAAYVLEQHKYDHGREYYRGASSPYQGPDLPSPAQPPTNPQAIAAKNTGD
;
A
#
# COMPACT_ATOMS: atom_id res chain seq x y z
N MET A 1 32.23 18.52 -20.45
CA MET A 1 33.16 18.07 -19.39
C MET A 1 33.16 18.96 -18.14
N VAL A 2 33.28 20.29 -18.24
CA VAL A 2 33.35 21.17 -17.03
C VAL A 2 32.06 21.16 -16.20
N ILE A 3 30.88 21.24 -16.85
CA ILE A 3 29.57 21.15 -16.18
C ILE A 3 29.42 19.82 -15.44
N SER A 4 29.80 18.70 -16.08
CA SER A 4 29.77 17.35 -15.47
C SER A 4 30.68 17.24 -14.23
N ARG A 5 31.86 17.87 -14.22
CA ARG A 5 32.75 17.85 -13.04
C ARG A 5 32.20 18.66 -11.86
N GLN A 6 31.54 19.79 -12.13
CA GLN A 6 30.91 20.60 -11.08
C GLN A 6 29.68 19.89 -10.47
N ARG A 7 28.86 19.23 -11.30
CA ARG A 7 27.73 18.40 -10.82
C ARG A 7 28.18 17.29 -9.87
N THR A 8 29.21 16.55 -10.28
CA THR A 8 29.79 15.47 -9.46
C THR A 8 30.35 15.99 -8.14
N LYS A 9 30.92 17.21 -8.14
CA LYS A 9 31.38 17.84 -6.90
C LYS A 9 30.20 18.20 -5.98
N LEU A 10 29.16 18.86 -6.49
CA LEU A 10 28.01 19.24 -5.65
C LEU A 10 27.29 18.02 -5.05
N VAL A 11 27.10 16.96 -5.82
CA VAL A 11 26.51 15.72 -5.29
C VAL A 11 27.40 15.12 -4.21
N ARG A 12 28.73 15.13 -4.42
CA ARG A 12 29.68 14.71 -3.40
C ARG A 12 29.57 15.58 -2.16
N ASP A 13 29.44 16.90 -2.32
CA ASP A 13 29.25 17.85 -1.23
C ASP A 13 27.91 17.62 -0.51
N ILE A 14 26.82 17.22 -1.22
CA ILE A 14 25.54 16.82 -0.62
C ILE A 14 25.69 15.53 0.18
N GLU A 15 26.40 14.54 -0.36
CA GLU A 15 26.67 13.31 0.38
C GLU A 15 27.62 13.53 1.55
N GLU A 16 28.60 14.41 1.44
CA GLU A 16 29.46 14.84 2.55
C GLU A 16 28.64 15.68 3.55
N PHE A 17 27.69 16.50 3.11
CA PHE A 17 26.75 17.23 3.97
C PHE A 17 25.84 16.28 4.75
N ARG A 18 25.35 15.21 4.11
CA ARG A 18 24.67 14.10 4.78
C ARG A 18 25.55 13.39 5.83
N ARG A 19 26.88 13.44 5.68
CA ARG A 19 27.86 12.73 6.54
C ARG A 19 28.43 13.57 7.69
N ASP A 20 28.90 14.79 7.45
CA ASP A 20 29.89 15.44 8.33
C ASP A 20 29.33 16.57 9.20
N ALA A 21 28.21 17.21 8.83
CA ALA A 21 27.68 18.39 9.54
C ALA A 21 26.26 18.22 10.10
N PHE A 22 25.48 17.28 9.54
CA PHE A 22 24.07 17.11 9.86
C PHE A 22 23.64 15.64 10.02
N GLN A 23 24.57 14.68 10.15
CA GLN A 23 24.18 13.27 10.33
C GLN A 23 23.22 13.09 11.52
N ASP A 24 23.43 13.80 12.63
CA ASP A 24 22.50 13.80 13.77
C ASP A 24 21.21 14.61 13.54
N LYS A 25 21.21 15.56 12.59
CA LYS A 25 20.12 16.52 12.38
C LYS A 25 19.15 16.12 11.26
N LEU A 26 19.64 15.44 10.22
CA LEU A 26 18.86 14.96 9.07
C LEU A 26 18.52 13.47 9.16
N SER A 27 19.17 12.73 10.04
CA SER A 27 18.85 11.32 10.21
C SER A 27 17.39 11.14 10.66
N LEU A 28 16.73 10.18 10.02
CA LEU A 28 15.44 9.64 10.44
C LEU A 28 15.59 8.58 11.56
N ASP A 29 16.83 8.25 11.95
CA ASP A 29 17.14 7.36 13.07
C ASP A 29 17.11 8.11 14.42
N ARG A 30 16.05 8.89 14.63
CA ARG A 30 15.80 9.67 15.85
C ARG A 30 14.42 9.35 16.44
N PRO A 31 14.19 9.61 17.73
CA PRO A 31 12.85 9.44 18.30
C PRO A 31 11.82 10.35 17.62
N GLY A 32 10.63 9.81 17.38
CA GLY A 32 9.47 10.56 16.92
C GLY A 32 8.56 11.05 18.05
N GLY A 33 7.43 11.64 17.69
CA GLY A 33 6.33 11.89 18.61
C GLY A 33 5.58 10.62 18.97
N SER A 34 4.74 10.68 20.00
CA SER A 34 4.02 9.52 20.53
C SER A 34 2.50 9.71 20.68
N LEU A 35 1.95 10.83 20.20
CA LEU A 35 0.51 11.09 20.31
C LEU A 35 -0.09 11.38 18.93
N PRO A 36 -0.84 10.43 18.32
CA PRO A 36 -1.45 10.62 17.01
C PRO A 36 -2.33 11.88 16.92
N ALA A 37 -2.96 12.28 18.03
CA ALA A 37 -3.82 13.47 18.03
C ALA A 37 -3.05 14.76 17.70
N ALA A 38 -1.73 14.80 17.91
CA ALA A 38 -0.88 15.94 17.54
C ALA A 38 -0.46 15.93 16.06
N TRP A 39 -0.73 14.86 15.32
CA TRP A 39 -0.23 14.68 13.95
C TRP A 39 -1.25 15.03 12.88
N PHE A 40 -2.51 15.33 13.22
CA PHE A 40 -3.60 15.53 12.26
C PHE A 40 -4.34 16.83 12.56
N LEU A 41 -5.00 17.42 11.56
CA LEU A 41 -5.82 18.61 11.80
C LEU A 41 -7.05 18.26 12.65
N GLY A 42 -7.60 17.07 12.39
CA GLY A 42 -8.71 16.49 13.12
C GLY A 42 -10.06 16.71 12.41
N PRO A 43 -11.05 15.82 12.63
CA PRO A 43 -12.34 15.87 11.93
C PRO A 43 -13.14 17.16 12.13
N LYS A 44 -12.84 17.93 13.18
CA LYS A 44 -13.43 19.24 13.48
C LYS A 44 -12.40 20.37 13.53
N ALA A 45 -11.22 20.13 12.96
CA ALA A 45 -10.09 21.05 12.97
C ALA A 45 -9.63 21.43 14.40
N GLU A 46 -9.61 20.44 15.28
CA GLU A 46 -9.21 20.58 16.69
C GLU A 46 -7.80 21.19 16.85
N ASN A 47 -6.92 21.03 15.86
CA ASN A 47 -5.56 21.58 15.85
C ASN A 47 -5.39 22.80 14.92
N GLU A 48 -6.45 23.57 14.64
CA GLU A 48 -6.37 24.68 13.68
C GLU A 48 -5.37 25.78 14.07
N ASP A 49 -5.28 26.13 15.35
CA ASP A 49 -4.39 27.19 15.83
C ASP A 49 -2.92 26.82 15.60
N PHE A 50 -2.58 25.56 15.90
CA PHE A 50 -1.24 25.04 15.67
C PHE A 50 -0.89 24.99 14.17
N LEU A 51 -1.83 24.59 13.30
CA LEU A 51 -1.61 24.65 11.86
C LEU A 51 -1.34 26.09 11.39
N ARG A 52 -2.13 27.08 11.86
CA ARG A 52 -1.93 28.49 11.53
C ARG A 52 -0.56 29.00 11.98
N GLU A 53 -0.14 28.62 13.18
CA GLU A 53 1.18 28.95 13.72
C GLU A 53 2.30 28.41 12.81
N MET A 54 2.25 27.12 12.47
CA MET A 54 3.29 26.48 11.64
C MET A 54 3.34 27.03 10.21
N ILE A 55 2.18 27.35 9.61
CA ILE A 55 2.11 27.98 8.29
C ILE A 55 2.68 29.40 8.33
N THR A 56 2.39 30.17 9.39
CA THR A 56 2.94 31.52 9.57
C THR A 56 4.46 31.47 9.72
N LEU A 57 4.98 30.55 10.54
CA LEU A 57 6.41 30.32 10.70
C LEU A 57 7.10 29.99 9.36
N ALA A 58 6.47 29.15 8.52
CA ALA A 58 6.99 28.82 7.20
C ALA A 58 7.05 30.04 6.26
N ILE A 59 6.04 30.92 6.32
CA ILE A 59 6.04 32.18 5.56
C ILE A 59 7.16 33.08 6.06
N ASP A 60 7.28 33.27 7.37
CA ASP A 60 8.27 34.16 7.99
C ASP A 60 9.70 33.74 7.66
N GLU A 61 10.02 32.45 7.75
CA GLU A 61 11.35 31.92 7.40
C GLU A 61 11.64 32.03 5.90
N ALA A 62 10.64 31.84 5.03
CA ALA A 62 10.81 32.04 3.59
C ALA A 62 11.05 33.51 3.23
N VAL A 63 10.34 34.44 3.90
CA VAL A 63 10.53 35.89 3.73
C VAL A 63 11.92 36.31 4.23
N LYS A 64 12.30 35.86 5.43
CA LYS A 64 13.62 36.13 6.01
C LYS A 64 14.74 35.61 5.12
N ALA A 65 14.62 34.40 4.57
CA ALA A 65 15.62 33.85 3.67
C ALA A 65 15.84 34.71 2.41
N ARG A 66 14.80 35.40 1.91
CA ARG A 66 14.93 36.34 0.78
C ARG A 66 15.65 37.62 1.19
N HIS A 67 15.39 38.15 2.38
CA HIS A 67 16.09 39.33 2.89
C HIS A 67 17.56 39.06 3.24
N ASP A 68 17.87 37.88 3.78
CA ASP A 68 19.23 37.50 4.17
C ASP A 68 20.12 37.20 2.95
N PHE A 69 19.54 36.77 1.83
CA PHE A 69 20.29 36.48 0.62
C PHE A 69 20.60 37.77 -0.16
N LYS A 70 21.86 38.22 -0.08
CA LYS A 70 22.35 39.44 -0.76
C LYS A 70 21.53 40.67 -0.39
N PRO A 71 21.61 41.13 0.88
CA PRO A 71 20.76 42.21 1.39
C PRO A 71 20.97 43.57 0.70
N ASP A 72 22.08 43.74 -0.03
CA ASP A 72 22.36 44.96 -0.79
C ASP A 72 21.73 44.96 -2.21
N ASP A 73 21.08 43.86 -2.62
CA ASP A 73 20.37 43.81 -3.90
C ASP A 73 19.13 44.74 -3.86
N PRO A 74 18.84 45.48 -4.94
CA PRO A 74 17.73 46.42 -4.95
C PRO A 74 16.37 45.73 -4.94
N GLU A 75 15.36 46.39 -4.36
CA GLU A 75 13.96 45.96 -4.47
C GLU A 75 13.49 45.98 -5.94
N THR A 76 12.61 45.04 -6.30
CA THR A 76 12.11 44.90 -7.68
C THR A 76 11.02 45.91 -8.03
N PHE A 77 10.15 46.24 -7.07
CA PHE A 77 8.97 47.07 -7.28
C PHE A 77 9.18 48.45 -6.66
N SER A 78 8.80 49.52 -7.36
CA SER A 78 8.90 50.88 -6.83
C SER A 78 7.75 51.24 -5.90
N VAL A 79 7.93 52.25 -5.04
CA VAL A 79 6.86 52.77 -4.18
C VAL A 79 5.68 53.27 -5.01
N GLU A 80 5.95 53.93 -6.15
CA GLU A 80 4.92 54.41 -7.06
C GLU A 80 4.08 53.28 -7.66
N GLU A 81 4.70 52.13 -7.97
CA GLU A 81 3.97 50.94 -8.45
C GLU A 81 3.08 50.34 -7.36
N LEU A 82 3.58 50.25 -6.12
CA LEU A 82 2.83 49.71 -4.98
C LEU A 82 1.67 50.62 -4.55
N GLU A 83 1.80 51.93 -4.76
CA GLU A 83 0.76 52.93 -4.45
C GLU A 83 -0.22 53.19 -5.62
N ALA A 84 0.09 52.68 -6.82
CA ALA A 84 -0.75 52.88 -8.00
C ALA A 84 -2.17 52.30 -7.80
N ALA A 85 -3.20 53.02 -8.26
CA ALA A 85 -4.60 52.56 -8.15
C ALA A 85 -4.83 51.17 -8.80
N GLY A 86 -4.11 50.88 -9.88
CA GLY A 86 -4.15 49.57 -10.54
C GLY A 86 -3.63 48.42 -9.67
N PHE A 87 -2.66 48.68 -8.78
CA PHE A 87 -2.10 47.68 -7.87
C PHE A 87 -3.14 47.21 -6.85
N ASN A 88 -3.82 48.15 -6.18
CA ASN A 88 -4.89 47.83 -5.23
C ASN A 88 -6.07 47.14 -5.91
N THR A 89 -6.48 47.61 -7.10
CA THR A 89 -7.53 46.96 -7.90
C THR A 89 -7.17 45.51 -8.24
N GLY A 90 -5.91 45.24 -8.59
CA GLY A 90 -5.42 43.88 -8.86
C GLY A 90 -5.47 42.98 -7.61
N ARG A 91 -5.09 43.50 -6.44
CA ARG A 91 -5.15 42.76 -5.17
C ARG A 91 -6.57 42.45 -4.73
N ASP A 92 -7.49 43.39 -4.89
CA ASP A 92 -8.90 43.19 -4.57
C ASP A 92 -9.53 42.13 -5.48
N LEU A 93 -9.23 42.20 -6.80
CA LEU A 93 -9.64 41.17 -7.75
C LEU A 93 -9.06 39.81 -7.40
N PHE A 94 -7.76 39.73 -7.09
CA PHE A 94 -7.12 38.49 -6.65
C PHE A 94 -7.79 37.89 -5.42
N LYS A 95 -8.06 38.70 -4.39
CA LYS A 95 -8.73 38.26 -3.16
C LYS A 95 -10.13 37.72 -3.46
N SER A 96 -10.90 38.41 -4.30
CA SER A 96 -12.23 37.99 -4.72
C SER A 96 -12.19 36.64 -5.46
N ARG A 97 -11.29 36.48 -6.44
CA ARG A 97 -11.12 35.21 -7.17
C ARG A 97 -10.63 34.07 -6.30
N PHE A 98 -9.74 34.35 -5.34
CA PHE A 98 -9.29 33.34 -4.40
C PHE A 98 -10.42 32.88 -3.47
N GLN A 99 -11.26 33.80 -2.98
CA GLN A 99 -12.44 33.48 -2.19
C GLN A 99 -13.46 32.63 -2.96
N GLU A 100 -13.63 32.89 -4.25
CA GLU A 100 -14.45 32.07 -5.17
C GLU A 100 -13.95 30.62 -5.21
N VAL A 101 -12.64 30.42 -5.43
CA VAL A 101 -12.02 29.07 -5.40
C VAL A 101 -12.19 28.39 -4.05
N LEU A 102 -11.98 29.11 -2.94
CA LEU A 102 -12.20 28.57 -1.59
C LEU A 102 -13.66 28.18 -1.35
N GLY A 103 -14.61 28.89 -1.96
CA GLY A 103 -16.03 28.52 -1.97
C GLY A 103 -16.26 27.17 -2.65
N PHE A 104 -15.73 26.99 -3.87
CA PHE A 104 -15.86 25.72 -4.61
C PHE A 104 -15.24 24.53 -3.86
N LEU A 105 -14.10 24.73 -3.19
CA LEU A 105 -13.44 23.67 -2.42
C LEU A 105 -14.29 23.16 -1.24
N ARG A 106 -15.27 23.92 -0.74
CA ARG A 106 -16.19 23.46 0.31
C ARG A 106 -17.12 22.33 -0.15
N GLY A 107 -17.38 22.25 -1.46
CA GLY A 107 -18.14 21.16 -2.08
C GLY A 107 -17.34 19.87 -2.24
N SER A 108 -16.10 19.80 -1.73
CA SER A 108 -15.27 18.59 -1.79
C SER A 108 -15.77 17.50 -0.84
N VAL A 109 -15.35 16.26 -1.08
CA VAL A 109 -15.61 15.15 -0.16
C VAL A 109 -14.98 15.44 1.21
N PRO A 110 -15.72 15.33 2.33
CA PRO A 110 -15.21 15.62 3.67
C PRO A 110 -14.34 14.48 4.20
N MET A 111 -13.11 14.37 3.68
CA MET A 111 -12.22 13.21 3.88
C MET A 111 -11.94 12.88 5.34
N ALA A 112 -11.75 13.89 6.19
CA ALA A 112 -11.46 13.71 7.63
C ALA A 112 -12.68 13.28 8.47
N SER A 113 -13.89 13.26 7.91
CA SER A 113 -15.10 12.90 8.66
C SER A 113 -15.10 11.44 9.10
N TYR A 114 -15.64 11.15 10.30
CA TYR A 114 -15.94 9.77 10.72
C TYR A 114 -16.94 9.07 9.80
N ARG A 115 -17.74 9.82 9.04
CA ARG A 115 -18.70 9.30 8.05
C ARG A 115 -18.05 8.95 6.72
N ASN A 116 -16.80 9.36 6.49
CA ASN A 116 -16.05 8.94 5.33
C ASN A 116 -15.46 7.55 5.59
N GLN A 117 -15.96 6.56 4.86
CA GLN A 117 -15.52 5.17 4.88
C GLN A 117 -15.07 4.75 3.47
N SER A 118 -14.74 5.70 2.59
CA SER A 118 -14.60 5.47 1.15
C SER A 118 -13.21 4.97 0.72
N HIS A 119 -12.45 5.77 -0.02
CA HIS A 119 -11.19 5.40 -0.66
C HIS A 119 -9.99 5.32 0.31
N MET A 120 -8.84 4.91 -0.23
CA MET A 120 -7.52 4.72 0.44
C MET A 120 -6.84 6.02 0.90
N TYR A 121 -7.62 6.99 1.33
CA TYR A 121 -7.10 8.22 1.91
C TYR A 121 -8.14 8.79 2.87
N TRP A 122 -7.66 9.12 4.07
CA TRP A 122 -8.39 9.80 5.13
C TRP A 122 -7.71 11.15 5.39
N ASP A 123 -7.81 11.73 6.59
CA ASP A 123 -7.08 12.96 6.92
C ASP A 123 -5.57 12.80 6.71
N THR A 124 -4.87 13.87 6.32
CA THR A 124 -3.42 13.85 6.08
C THR A 124 -2.68 14.37 7.30
N THR A 125 -1.45 13.87 7.50
CA THR A 125 -0.63 14.30 8.64
C THR A 125 -0.22 15.78 8.51
N LEU A 126 -0.43 16.59 9.55
CA LEU A 126 0.04 17.97 9.66
C LEU A 126 1.53 18.13 9.33
N PRO A 127 2.45 17.24 9.81
CA PRO A 127 3.84 17.24 9.36
C PRO A 127 4.00 17.23 7.83
N SER A 128 3.20 16.42 7.11
CA SER A 128 3.28 16.39 5.65
C SER A 128 2.75 17.67 5.00
N VAL A 129 1.63 18.21 5.48
CA VAL A 129 1.00 19.45 4.98
C VAL A 129 1.96 20.63 5.16
N VAL A 130 2.48 20.81 6.37
CA VAL A 130 3.40 21.91 6.72
C VAL A 130 4.71 21.76 5.97
N GLY A 131 5.27 20.55 5.88
CA GLY A 131 6.51 20.29 5.14
C GLY A 131 6.39 20.60 3.64
N TYR A 132 5.26 20.23 3.03
CA TYR A 132 4.98 20.55 1.64
C TYR A 132 4.83 22.07 1.45
N PHE A 133 4.00 22.72 2.27
CA PHE A 133 3.75 24.16 2.20
C PHE A 133 5.03 24.98 2.38
N ALA A 134 5.85 24.65 3.39
CA ALA A 134 7.10 25.37 3.63
C ALA A 134 8.04 25.28 2.42
N THR A 135 8.13 24.11 1.81
CA THR A 135 9.06 23.87 0.71
C THR A 135 8.58 24.43 -0.63
N MET A 136 7.26 24.48 -0.88
CA MET A 136 6.74 25.01 -2.14
C MET A 136 7.08 26.51 -2.32
N LEU A 137 7.28 27.25 -1.22
CA LEU A 137 7.75 28.65 -1.24
C LEU A 137 9.17 28.81 -1.82
N TYR A 138 9.99 27.75 -1.77
CA TYR A 138 11.33 27.68 -2.38
C TYR A 138 11.33 27.05 -3.77
N ASN A 139 10.24 26.37 -4.15
CA ASN A 139 10.01 25.75 -5.47
C ASN A 139 11.21 24.94 -6.02
N GLN A 140 11.83 24.14 -5.16
CA GLN A 140 13.02 23.35 -5.50
C GLN A 140 12.65 22.16 -6.41
N ASN A 141 13.49 21.90 -7.42
CA ASN A 141 13.28 20.82 -8.39
C ASN A 141 14.26 19.66 -8.15
N ASN A 142 13.77 18.55 -7.59
CA ASN A 142 14.55 17.34 -7.29
C ASN A 142 15.02 16.57 -8.54
N CYS A 143 14.70 17.06 -9.74
CA CYS A 143 15.32 16.57 -10.97
C CYS A 143 16.83 16.79 -11.02
N THR A 144 17.33 17.89 -10.44
CA THR A 144 18.75 18.25 -10.47
C THR A 144 19.21 18.80 -9.12
N PRO A 145 20.34 18.34 -8.54
CA PRO A 145 20.73 18.69 -7.18
C PRO A 145 21.18 20.15 -7.07
N GLU A 146 21.60 20.79 -8.16
CA GLU A 146 21.92 22.23 -8.20
C GLU A 146 20.68 23.10 -7.94
N ALA A 147 19.50 22.61 -8.29
CA ALA A 147 18.23 23.32 -8.12
C ALA A 147 17.47 22.88 -6.86
N SER A 148 18.06 21.98 -6.06
CA SER A 148 17.39 21.31 -4.94
C SER A 148 18.34 20.62 -3.95
N PRO A 149 19.47 21.23 -3.54
CA PRO A 149 20.51 20.51 -2.80
C PRO A 149 20.00 19.92 -1.48
N ILE A 150 19.14 20.67 -0.78
CA ILE A 150 18.54 20.23 0.48
C ILE A 150 17.46 19.19 0.25
N THR A 151 16.48 19.46 -0.61
CA THR A 151 15.34 18.55 -0.82
C THR A 151 15.75 17.26 -1.55
N THR A 152 16.85 17.27 -2.31
CA THR A 152 17.50 16.05 -2.81
C THR A 152 18.04 15.22 -1.65
N ALA A 153 18.75 15.83 -0.69
CA ALA A 153 19.26 15.13 0.48
C ALA A 153 18.12 14.50 1.32
N LEU A 154 17.02 15.24 1.52
CA LEU A 154 15.82 14.73 2.21
C LEU A 154 15.23 13.51 1.50
N GLU A 155 15.13 13.55 0.18
CA GLU A 155 14.61 12.43 -0.60
C GLU A 155 15.49 11.17 -0.48
N MET A 156 16.80 11.34 -0.42
CA MET A 156 17.72 10.21 -0.22
C MET A 156 17.55 9.56 1.16
N GLU A 157 17.33 10.35 2.21
CA GLU A 157 17.03 9.83 3.55
C GLU A 157 15.69 9.08 3.57
N VAL A 158 14.66 9.67 2.96
CA VAL A 158 13.34 9.01 2.81
C VAL A 158 13.48 7.68 2.04
N GLY A 159 14.26 7.65 0.96
CA GLY A 159 14.51 6.44 0.18
C GLY A 159 15.15 5.32 1.02
N ASP A 160 16.08 5.68 1.91
CA ASP A 160 16.72 4.75 2.83
C ASP A 160 15.76 4.26 3.92
N ASP A 161 14.93 5.14 4.46
CA ASP A 161 13.94 4.81 5.49
C ASP A 161 12.83 3.90 4.95
N LEU A 162 12.31 4.18 3.76
CA LEU A 162 11.37 3.31 3.06
C LEU A 162 11.97 1.92 2.80
N CYS A 163 13.23 1.85 2.35
CA CYS A 163 13.90 0.56 2.16
C CYS A 163 14.01 -0.23 3.47
N ARG A 164 14.36 0.42 4.59
CA ARG A 164 14.41 -0.20 5.94
C ARG A 164 13.03 -0.68 6.37
N MET A 165 12.01 0.16 6.24
CA MET A 165 10.62 -0.17 6.56
C MET A 165 10.15 -1.41 5.79
N LEU A 166 10.51 -1.52 4.51
CA LEU A 166 10.12 -2.66 3.67
C LEU A 166 10.97 -3.92 3.92
N GLY A 167 11.99 -3.84 4.78
CA GLY A 167 12.78 -4.98 5.25
C GLY A 167 14.08 -5.20 4.47
N TYR A 168 14.49 -4.25 3.63
CA TYR A 168 15.85 -4.27 3.09
C TYR A 168 16.85 -3.78 4.15
N THR A 169 18.02 -4.40 4.16
CA THR A 169 19.14 -3.95 5.00
C THR A 169 19.90 -2.85 4.29
N ILE A 170 20.11 -1.72 4.96
CA ILE A 170 20.96 -0.64 4.47
C ILE A 170 22.38 -0.90 4.97
N PRO A 171 23.29 -1.38 4.11
CA PRO A 171 24.66 -1.63 4.54
C PRO A 171 25.40 -0.31 4.77
N ASP A 172 26.38 -0.36 5.66
CA ASP A 172 27.34 0.72 5.82
C ASP A 172 28.34 0.77 4.65
N ARG A 173 29.22 1.78 4.66
CA ARG A 173 30.21 1.99 3.58
C ARG A 173 31.21 0.86 3.46
N GLU A 174 31.67 0.31 4.58
CA GLU A 174 32.65 -0.75 4.57
C GLU A 174 32.00 -2.03 4.03
N GLU A 175 30.78 -2.34 4.43
CA GLU A 175 30.00 -3.45 3.88
C GLU A 175 29.83 -3.32 2.35
N VAL A 176 29.46 -2.13 1.86
CA VAL A 176 29.36 -1.85 0.41
C VAL A 176 30.71 -2.03 -0.28
N ARG A 177 31.82 -1.53 0.30
CA ARG A 177 33.18 -1.74 -0.22
C ARG A 177 33.56 -3.22 -0.30
N HIS A 178 33.09 -4.04 0.64
CA HIS A 178 33.26 -5.48 0.66
C HIS A 178 32.24 -6.24 -0.20
N GLY A 179 31.41 -5.53 -0.97
CA GLY A 179 30.53 -6.09 -1.99
C GLY A 179 29.09 -6.35 -1.56
N ALA A 180 28.67 -5.85 -0.39
CA ALA A 180 27.27 -5.86 0.01
C ALA A 180 26.40 -5.11 -1.01
N ILE A 181 25.18 -5.61 -1.21
CA ILE A 181 24.22 -4.98 -2.10
C ILE A 181 23.59 -3.80 -1.37
N ARG A 182 23.70 -2.60 -1.93
CA ARG A 182 23.02 -1.39 -1.41
C ARG A 182 21.62 -1.26 -2.04
N PRO A 183 20.54 -1.32 -1.24
CA PRO A 183 19.21 -0.93 -1.71
C PRO A 183 19.15 0.54 -2.07
N TRP A 184 18.14 0.95 -2.84
CA TRP A 184 17.91 2.35 -3.17
C TRP A 184 16.42 2.60 -3.37
N GLY A 185 15.91 3.70 -2.81
CA GLY A 185 14.52 4.12 -2.96
C GLY A 185 14.42 5.57 -3.41
N HIS A 186 13.32 5.92 -4.06
CA HIS A 186 12.98 7.30 -4.39
C HIS A 186 11.48 7.53 -4.48
N ILE A 187 11.07 8.80 -4.42
CA ILE A 187 9.67 9.22 -4.52
C ILE A 187 9.26 9.30 -5.99
N THR A 188 8.06 8.87 -6.32
CA THR A 188 7.42 9.08 -7.62
C THR A 188 6.19 9.96 -7.42
N CYS A 189 5.61 10.51 -8.50
CA CYS A 189 4.34 11.23 -8.40
C CYS A 189 3.20 10.32 -7.91
N ASP A 190 3.24 9.02 -8.27
CA ASP A 190 2.30 8.02 -7.78
C ASP A 190 2.83 6.57 -7.92
N GLY A 191 2.09 5.62 -7.34
CA GLY A 191 2.38 4.19 -7.44
C GLY A 191 2.19 3.59 -8.84
N SER A 192 1.43 4.23 -9.74
CA SER A 192 1.38 3.77 -11.14
C SER A 192 2.72 3.98 -11.82
N VAL A 193 3.35 5.13 -11.61
CA VAL A 193 4.69 5.43 -12.15
C VAL A 193 5.74 4.52 -11.53
N ALA A 194 5.70 4.29 -10.21
CA ALA A 194 6.58 3.31 -9.55
C ALA A 194 6.45 1.90 -10.15
N ASN A 195 5.23 1.43 -10.42
CA ASN A 195 4.98 0.15 -11.08
C ASN A 195 5.52 0.11 -12.53
N ILE A 196 5.37 1.21 -13.29
CA ILE A 196 5.93 1.34 -14.65
C ILE A 196 7.46 1.28 -14.61
N GLU A 197 8.10 2.03 -13.72
CA GLU A 197 9.55 2.01 -13.53
C GLU A 197 10.06 0.62 -13.17
N SER A 198 9.37 -0.08 -12.28
CA SER A 198 9.73 -1.45 -11.92
C SER A 198 9.67 -2.39 -13.12
N MET A 199 8.61 -2.33 -13.92
CA MET A 199 8.47 -3.18 -15.11
C MET A 199 9.52 -2.82 -16.15
N TRP A 200 9.84 -1.53 -16.30
CA TRP A 200 10.86 -1.05 -17.23
C TRP A 200 12.25 -1.55 -16.84
N ALA A 201 12.62 -1.47 -15.55
CA ALA A 201 13.88 -2.02 -15.05
C ALA A 201 13.93 -3.55 -15.23
N ALA A 202 12.83 -4.26 -14.92
CA ALA A 202 12.72 -5.71 -15.12
C ALA A 202 12.85 -6.12 -16.59
N ARG A 203 12.24 -5.35 -17.51
CA ARG A 203 12.39 -5.55 -18.96
C ARG A 203 13.86 -5.37 -19.36
N ASN A 204 14.48 -4.27 -18.97
CA ASN A 204 15.83 -3.96 -19.42
C ASN A 204 16.88 -4.94 -18.86
N ILE A 205 16.76 -5.38 -17.59
CA ILE A 205 17.70 -6.37 -17.04
C ILE A 205 17.59 -7.73 -17.74
N LYS A 206 16.36 -8.13 -18.13
CA LYS A 206 16.09 -9.41 -18.79
C LYS A 206 16.91 -9.56 -20.08
N TYR A 207 17.12 -8.47 -20.82
CA TYR A 207 17.78 -8.50 -22.13
C TYR A 207 19.25 -8.05 -22.10
N LEU A 208 19.74 -7.47 -20.99
CA LEU A 208 21.07 -6.88 -20.93
C LEU A 208 22.20 -7.88 -21.26
N ALA A 209 22.12 -9.11 -20.73
CA ALA A 209 23.15 -10.13 -20.99
C ALA A 209 23.20 -10.56 -22.46
N VAL A 210 22.05 -10.62 -23.14
CA VAL A 210 21.96 -10.92 -24.57
C VAL A 210 22.60 -9.78 -25.38
N GLY A 211 22.26 -8.53 -25.06
CA GLY A 211 22.84 -7.36 -25.72
C GLY A 211 24.36 -7.27 -25.54
N LEU A 212 24.86 -7.52 -24.33
CA LEU A 212 26.30 -7.57 -24.06
C LEU A 212 27.00 -8.71 -24.83
N ALA A 213 26.42 -9.91 -24.85
CA ALA A 213 26.99 -11.01 -25.61
C ALA A 213 27.05 -10.70 -27.11
N ALA A 214 26.00 -10.07 -27.67
CA ALA A 214 25.98 -9.62 -29.05
C ALA A 214 27.03 -8.54 -29.33
N ALA A 215 27.16 -7.54 -28.44
CA ALA A 215 28.18 -6.49 -28.56
C ALA A 215 29.59 -7.09 -28.58
N ILE A 216 29.91 -8.01 -27.66
CA ILE A 216 31.24 -8.66 -27.60
C ILE A 216 31.53 -9.51 -28.85
N ARG A 217 30.51 -10.08 -29.48
CA ARG A 217 30.67 -10.87 -30.72
C ARG A 217 30.93 -9.99 -31.94
N HIS A 218 30.26 -8.85 -32.03
CA HIS A 218 30.14 -8.10 -33.29
C HIS A 218 30.79 -6.72 -33.29
N ASP A 219 30.99 -6.11 -32.12
CA ASP A 219 31.65 -4.82 -31.99
C ASP A 219 33.17 -5.03 -31.77
N PRO A 220 34.03 -4.50 -32.67
CA PRO A 220 35.48 -4.63 -32.53
C PRO A 220 36.03 -4.07 -31.21
N ASP A 221 35.44 -2.99 -30.69
CA ASP A 221 35.91 -2.33 -29.47
C ASP A 221 35.59 -3.17 -28.22
N MET A 222 34.65 -4.12 -28.35
CA MET A 222 34.27 -5.07 -27.30
C MET A 222 35.06 -6.39 -27.35
N ALA A 223 35.93 -6.59 -28.34
CA ALA A 223 36.72 -7.81 -28.48
C ALA A 223 37.58 -8.19 -27.26
N PRO A 224 38.14 -7.26 -26.47
CA PRO A 224 38.88 -7.61 -25.25
C PRO A 224 38.04 -8.34 -24.19
N ALA A 225 36.72 -8.26 -24.25
CA ALA A 225 35.81 -8.88 -23.29
C ALA A 225 35.36 -10.31 -23.65
N ARG A 226 35.94 -10.93 -24.69
CA ARG A 226 35.56 -12.28 -25.16
C ARG A 226 35.64 -13.38 -24.10
N ASP A 227 36.57 -13.24 -23.15
CA ASP A 227 36.78 -14.22 -22.08
C ASP A 227 36.06 -13.87 -20.76
N VAL A 228 35.18 -12.87 -20.77
CA VAL A 228 34.38 -12.54 -19.59
C VAL A 228 33.48 -13.72 -19.24
N THR A 229 33.43 -14.02 -17.94
CA THR A 229 32.73 -15.18 -17.40
C THR A 229 31.60 -14.76 -16.47
N VAL A 230 30.56 -15.59 -16.43
CA VAL A 230 29.39 -15.43 -15.57
C VAL A 230 29.09 -16.73 -14.82
N THR A 231 28.45 -16.58 -13.67
CA THR A 231 27.92 -17.71 -12.91
C THR A 231 26.44 -17.86 -13.22
N THR A 232 26.04 -19.03 -13.68
CA THR A 232 24.64 -19.39 -13.99
C THR A 232 23.84 -19.67 -12.71
N LEU A 233 22.52 -19.82 -12.82
CA LEU A 233 21.65 -20.18 -11.69
C LEU A 233 22.07 -21.49 -10.99
N LYS A 234 22.70 -22.42 -11.72
CA LYS A 234 23.22 -23.68 -11.17
C LYS A 234 24.59 -23.54 -10.50
N GLY A 235 25.07 -22.31 -10.28
CA GLY A 235 26.37 -22.03 -9.67
C GLY A 235 27.58 -22.32 -10.56
N LYS A 236 27.38 -22.76 -11.80
CA LYS A 236 28.49 -23.07 -12.73
C LYS A 236 28.96 -21.81 -13.45
N ARG A 237 30.29 -21.67 -13.54
CA ARG A 237 30.97 -20.58 -14.25
C ARG A 237 31.19 -20.93 -15.72
N HIS A 238 30.76 -20.06 -16.63
CA HIS A 238 30.91 -20.22 -18.07
C HIS A 238 31.40 -18.90 -18.69
N ARG A 239 32.03 -18.94 -19.87
CA ARG A 239 32.23 -17.71 -20.65
C ARG A 239 30.87 -17.22 -21.11
N LEU A 240 30.65 -15.91 -21.09
CA LEU A 240 29.37 -15.32 -21.49
C LEU A 240 28.99 -15.72 -22.93
N LEU A 241 29.98 -15.80 -23.82
CA LEU A 241 29.78 -16.13 -25.23
C LEU A 241 29.44 -17.61 -25.48
N ASP A 242 29.72 -18.50 -24.53
CA ASP A 242 29.44 -19.94 -24.63
C ASP A 242 27.99 -20.27 -24.26
N LEU A 243 27.23 -19.31 -23.74
CA LEU A 243 25.86 -19.49 -23.31
C LEU A 243 24.87 -19.30 -24.47
N ASP A 244 23.81 -20.12 -24.47
CA ASP A 244 22.67 -19.93 -25.36
C ASP A 244 21.77 -18.77 -24.91
N ASN A 245 20.87 -18.35 -25.80
CA ASN A 245 19.97 -17.23 -25.54
C ASN A 245 19.05 -17.48 -24.34
N TRP A 246 18.57 -18.70 -24.16
CA TRP A 246 17.73 -19.05 -23.00
C TRP A 246 18.48 -18.85 -21.68
N THR A 247 19.73 -19.32 -21.60
CA THR A 247 20.55 -19.18 -20.40
C THR A 247 20.94 -17.72 -20.17
N LEU A 248 21.25 -16.96 -21.23
CA LEU A 248 21.53 -15.52 -21.14
C LEU A 248 20.34 -14.73 -20.57
N LEU A 249 19.12 -15.02 -21.04
CA LEU A 249 17.88 -14.41 -20.54
C LEU A 249 17.55 -14.82 -19.09
N ASN A 250 18.16 -15.89 -18.59
CA ASN A 250 17.89 -16.45 -17.26
C ASN A 250 19.12 -16.44 -16.34
N LEU A 251 20.11 -15.59 -16.59
CA LEU A 251 21.20 -15.36 -15.64
C LEU A 251 20.68 -14.73 -14.34
N PRO A 252 21.34 -15.00 -13.18
CA PRO A 252 20.96 -14.36 -11.93
C PRO A 252 20.99 -12.83 -12.04
N ILE A 253 19.92 -12.16 -11.62
CA ILE A 253 19.75 -10.69 -11.76
C ILE A 253 20.96 -9.92 -11.22
N ASP A 254 21.44 -10.26 -10.02
CA ASP A 254 22.60 -9.60 -9.39
C ASP A 254 23.91 -9.81 -10.16
N GLN A 255 24.05 -10.92 -10.89
CA GLN A 255 25.20 -11.15 -11.77
C GLN A 255 25.13 -10.26 -13.02
N VAL A 256 23.93 -10.09 -13.58
CA VAL A 256 23.71 -9.28 -14.78
C VAL A 256 23.88 -7.79 -14.48
N ILE A 257 23.41 -7.30 -13.33
CA ILE A 257 23.62 -5.89 -12.89
C ILE A 257 25.11 -5.53 -12.87
N LYS A 258 25.97 -6.45 -12.39
CA LYS A 258 27.41 -6.23 -12.25
C LYS A 258 28.18 -6.41 -13.57
N LEU A 259 27.56 -6.93 -14.63
CA LEU A 259 28.24 -7.29 -15.87
C LEU A 259 28.95 -6.11 -16.55
N PRO A 260 28.29 -4.95 -16.78
CA PRO A 260 28.93 -3.81 -17.42
C PRO A 260 30.23 -3.39 -16.73
N MET A 261 30.18 -3.16 -15.41
CA MET A 261 31.36 -2.78 -14.63
C MET A 261 32.43 -3.88 -14.62
N ARG A 262 32.04 -5.15 -14.53
CA ARG A 262 32.98 -6.28 -14.60
C ARG A 262 33.70 -6.28 -15.93
N ILE A 263 32.99 -6.12 -17.04
CA ILE A 263 33.58 -6.03 -18.38
C ILE A 263 34.59 -4.89 -18.44
N SER A 264 34.22 -3.68 -18.02
CA SER A 264 35.13 -2.53 -18.03
C SER A 264 36.41 -2.80 -17.24
N ARG A 265 36.28 -3.36 -16.03
CA ARG A 265 37.41 -3.65 -15.15
C ARG A 265 38.31 -4.78 -15.66
N THR A 266 37.73 -5.91 -16.09
CA THR A 266 38.52 -7.11 -16.44
C THR A 266 39.08 -7.06 -17.86
N ALA A 267 38.39 -6.39 -18.78
CA ALA A 267 38.79 -6.30 -20.18
C ALA A 267 39.53 -4.99 -20.51
N GLY A 268 39.66 -4.06 -19.55
CA GLY A 268 40.27 -2.74 -19.78
C GLY A 268 39.47 -1.84 -20.72
N ILE A 269 38.18 -2.15 -20.94
CA ILE A 269 37.30 -1.37 -21.81
C ILE A 269 36.81 -0.16 -21.03
N SER A 270 37.02 1.04 -21.57
CA SER A 270 36.55 2.25 -20.90
C SER A 270 35.03 2.27 -20.85
N GLU A 271 34.53 2.97 -19.84
CA GLU A 271 33.12 3.15 -19.59
C GLU A 271 32.37 3.78 -20.79
N ASP A 272 32.97 4.78 -21.43
CA ASP A 272 32.44 5.44 -22.63
C ASP A 272 32.40 4.52 -23.85
N VAL A 273 33.42 3.66 -24.02
CA VAL A 273 33.47 2.70 -25.13
C VAL A 273 32.38 1.63 -24.95
N LEU A 274 32.22 1.11 -23.73
CA LEU A 274 31.15 0.15 -23.43
C LEU A 274 29.77 0.72 -23.74
N LYS A 275 29.54 1.99 -23.38
CA LYS A 275 28.29 2.70 -23.67
C LYS A 275 28.06 2.86 -25.17
N ALA A 276 29.07 3.36 -25.89
CA ALA A 276 28.98 3.59 -27.33
C ALA A 276 28.68 2.29 -28.08
N ALA A 277 29.35 1.19 -27.70
CA ALA A 277 29.07 -0.13 -28.24
C ALA A 277 27.62 -0.56 -27.94
N LEU A 278 27.20 -0.52 -26.67
CA LEU A 278 25.87 -0.97 -26.24
C LEU A 278 24.71 -0.24 -26.91
N ALA A 279 24.88 1.00 -27.37
CA ALA A 279 23.84 1.72 -28.11
C ALA A 279 23.32 0.96 -29.34
N GLY A 280 24.17 0.11 -29.96
CA GLY A 280 23.78 -0.74 -31.09
C GLY A 280 23.14 -2.08 -30.72
N TYR A 281 23.13 -2.45 -29.43
CA TYR A 281 22.77 -3.78 -28.94
C TYR A 281 21.85 -3.79 -27.71
N SER A 282 21.45 -2.62 -27.18
CA SER A 282 20.58 -2.54 -26.00
C SER A 282 19.10 -2.56 -26.40
N ILE A 283 18.25 -3.11 -25.54
CA ILE A 283 16.79 -3.02 -25.76
C ILE A 283 16.29 -1.58 -25.60
N GLN A 284 16.99 -0.75 -24.82
CA GLN A 284 16.60 0.64 -24.60
C GLN A 284 16.72 1.48 -25.88
N ASP A 285 17.77 1.26 -26.66
CA ASP A 285 18.04 1.99 -27.90
C ASP A 285 17.33 1.39 -29.11
N LEU A 286 17.25 0.06 -29.20
CA LEU A 286 16.64 -0.63 -30.34
C LEU A 286 15.11 -0.77 -30.21
N GLY A 287 14.58 -0.77 -28.99
CA GLY A 287 13.22 -1.20 -28.71
C GLY A 287 13.03 -2.72 -28.81
N LEU A 288 11.92 -3.22 -28.26
CA LEU A 288 11.66 -4.65 -28.13
C LEU A 288 11.62 -5.39 -29.47
N LEU A 289 10.92 -4.82 -30.46
CA LEU A 289 10.72 -5.45 -31.77
C LEU A 289 12.04 -5.67 -32.51
N GLU A 290 12.85 -4.63 -32.64
CA GLU A 290 14.12 -4.71 -33.37
C GLU A 290 15.15 -5.54 -32.61
N PHE A 291 15.17 -5.46 -31.28
CA PHE A 291 16.02 -6.30 -30.44
C PHE A 291 15.71 -7.79 -30.66
N HIS A 292 14.43 -8.18 -30.62
CA HIS A 292 14.01 -9.56 -30.86
C HIS A 292 14.37 -10.00 -32.28
N ARG A 293 14.04 -9.19 -33.29
CA ARG A 293 14.36 -9.49 -34.69
C ARG A 293 15.85 -9.76 -34.92
N ARG A 294 16.74 -9.02 -34.25
CA ARG A 294 18.19 -9.15 -34.42
C ARG A 294 18.80 -10.29 -33.62
N PHE A 295 18.41 -10.44 -32.36
CA PHE A 295 19.17 -11.26 -31.40
C PHE A 295 18.39 -12.46 -30.87
N LEU A 296 17.07 -12.47 -31.02
CA LEU A 296 16.16 -13.48 -30.46
C LEU A 296 15.03 -13.86 -31.45
N PRO A 297 15.31 -14.13 -32.74
CA PRO A 297 14.26 -14.31 -33.75
C PRO A 297 13.35 -15.51 -33.48
N ASP A 298 13.86 -16.53 -32.80
CA ASP A 298 13.14 -17.76 -32.47
C ASP A 298 12.59 -17.79 -31.02
N THR A 299 12.72 -16.69 -30.29
CA THR A 299 12.26 -16.59 -28.89
C THR A 299 10.84 -16.01 -28.87
N PRO A 300 9.89 -16.65 -28.17
CA PRO A 300 8.55 -16.09 -28.01
C PRO A 300 8.57 -14.72 -27.31
N ALA A 301 7.54 -13.90 -27.61
CA ALA A 301 7.35 -12.64 -26.91
C ALA A 301 7.27 -12.87 -25.38
N PRO A 302 7.93 -12.01 -24.59
CA PRO A 302 8.04 -12.19 -23.15
C PRO A 302 6.72 -11.91 -22.43
N VAL A 303 6.61 -12.35 -21.18
CA VAL A 303 5.41 -12.14 -20.36
C VAL A 303 5.72 -11.52 -19.00
N VAL A 304 4.75 -10.79 -18.47
CA VAL A 304 4.68 -10.36 -17.06
C VAL A 304 3.49 -11.07 -16.44
N MET A 305 3.64 -11.65 -15.25
CA MET A 305 2.55 -12.32 -14.55
C MET A 305 2.13 -11.48 -13.34
N THR A 306 0.85 -11.14 -13.27
CA THR A 306 0.26 -10.40 -12.14
C THR A 306 -0.98 -11.15 -11.66
N PRO A 307 -1.45 -10.95 -10.41
CA PRO A 307 -2.80 -11.39 -10.06
C PRO A 307 -3.80 -10.83 -11.07
N ALA A 308 -4.84 -11.59 -11.40
CA ALA A 308 -5.89 -11.12 -12.31
C ALA A 308 -6.60 -9.86 -11.77
N THR A 309 -6.63 -9.73 -10.45
CA THR A 309 -7.16 -8.58 -9.68
C THR A 309 -6.14 -7.46 -9.46
N ALA A 310 -4.96 -7.53 -10.08
CA ALA A 310 -3.93 -6.50 -9.92
C ALA A 310 -4.42 -5.14 -10.47
N HIS A 311 -3.94 -4.07 -9.84
CA HIS A 311 -4.31 -2.72 -10.23
C HIS A 311 -4.02 -2.44 -11.72
N TYR A 312 -4.89 -1.68 -12.37
CA TYR A 312 -4.83 -1.42 -13.81
C TYR A 312 -3.51 -0.77 -14.29
N SER A 313 -2.69 -0.24 -13.37
CA SER A 313 -1.33 0.25 -13.68
C SER A 313 -0.46 -0.79 -14.37
N TRP A 314 -0.64 -2.08 -14.10
CA TRP A 314 0.16 -3.14 -14.71
C TRP A 314 -0.13 -3.34 -16.20
N ILE A 315 -1.41 -3.38 -16.60
CA ILE A 315 -1.79 -3.46 -18.02
C ILE A 315 -1.46 -2.15 -18.77
N LYS A 316 -1.54 -1.01 -18.07
CA LYS A 316 -1.10 0.30 -18.56
C LYS A 316 0.41 0.30 -18.81
N ALA A 317 1.21 -0.21 -17.87
CA ALA A 317 2.66 -0.33 -18.00
C ALA A 317 3.07 -1.24 -19.16
N GLY A 318 2.42 -2.41 -19.32
CA GLY A 318 2.66 -3.29 -20.44
C GLY A 318 2.43 -2.61 -21.80
N SER A 319 1.39 -1.78 -21.89
CA SER A 319 1.10 -0.99 -23.09
C SER A 319 2.13 0.11 -23.34
N LEU A 320 2.47 0.90 -22.32
CA LEU A 320 3.44 2.01 -22.42
C LEU A 320 4.86 1.53 -22.76
N LEU A 321 5.27 0.37 -22.23
CA LEU A 321 6.62 -0.17 -22.41
C LEU A 321 6.79 -1.00 -23.69
N GLY A 322 5.75 -1.06 -24.54
CA GLY A 322 5.78 -1.75 -25.83
C GLY A 322 5.72 -3.28 -25.73
N LEU A 323 5.31 -3.84 -24.58
CA LEU A 323 5.04 -5.28 -24.40
C LEU A 323 3.64 -5.64 -24.93
N GLY A 324 2.70 -4.69 -24.81
CA GLY A 324 1.28 -4.87 -25.12
C GLY A 324 0.48 -5.45 -23.94
N ARG A 325 -0.81 -5.12 -23.87
CA ARG A 325 -1.72 -5.61 -22.81
C ARG A 325 -1.74 -7.14 -22.71
N ALA A 326 -1.69 -7.83 -23.86
CA ALA A 326 -1.73 -9.29 -23.93
C ALA A 326 -0.49 -9.97 -23.31
N ALA A 327 0.63 -9.24 -23.12
CA ALA A 327 1.82 -9.78 -22.45
C ALA A 327 1.70 -9.79 -20.92
N VAL A 328 0.70 -9.11 -20.35
CA VAL A 328 0.41 -9.13 -18.91
C VAL A 328 -0.60 -10.24 -18.64
N HIS A 329 -0.11 -11.38 -18.18
CA HIS A 329 -0.90 -12.57 -17.95
C HIS A 329 -1.46 -12.57 -16.52
N GLY A 330 -2.79 -12.64 -16.40
CA GLY A 330 -3.48 -12.71 -15.11
C GLY A 330 -3.37 -14.09 -14.46
N ILE A 331 -2.90 -14.13 -13.23
CA ILE A 331 -2.92 -15.30 -12.36
C ILE A 331 -4.27 -15.33 -11.64
N ARG A 332 -4.96 -16.48 -11.69
CA ARG A 332 -6.18 -16.71 -10.91
C ARG A 332 -5.95 -16.38 -9.42
N VAL A 333 -7.04 -16.01 -8.75
CA VAL A 333 -7.06 -15.77 -7.32
C VAL A 333 -7.84 -16.87 -6.59
N ASP A 334 -7.50 -17.08 -5.33
CA ASP A 334 -8.23 -17.95 -4.42
C ASP A 334 -9.50 -17.28 -3.87
N LEU A 335 -10.21 -17.98 -2.98
CA LEU A 335 -11.47 -17.49 -2.39
C LEU A 335 -11.29 -16.30 -1.42
N ASP A 336 -10.06 -15.93 -1.09
CA ASP A 336 -9.73 -14.73 -0.31
C ASP A 336 -9.12 -13.63 -1.22
N ALA A 337 -9.29 -13.75 -2.54
CA ALA A 337 -8.78 -12.84 -3.57
C ALA A 337 -7.25 -12.72 -3.63
N ARG A 338 -6.53 -13.75 -3.16
CA ARG A 338 -5.06 -13.81 -3.19
C ARG A 338 -4.59 -14.64 -4.37
N THR A 339 -3.40 -14.36 -4.90
CA THR A 339 -2.78 -15.14 -5.99
C THR A 339 -2.80 -16.65 -5.69
N ASP A 340 -3.33 -17.44 -6.63
CA ASP A 340 -3.25 -18.90 -6.61
C ASP A 340 -1.83 -19.37 -6.98
N PRO A 341 -1.05 -19.93 -6.03
CA PRO A 341 0.30 -20.40 -6.31
C PRO A 341 0.35 -21.61 -7.25
N VAL A 342 -0.72 -22.40 -7.32
CA VAL A 342 -0.82 -23.57 -8.21
C VAL A 342 -0.96 -23.11 -9.65
N HIS A 343 -1.83 -22.13 -9.92
CA HIS A 343 -1.96 -21.54 -11.25
C HIS A 343 -0.67 -20.84 -11.68
N LEU A 344 -0.04 -20.05 -10.79
CA LEU A 344 1.27 -19.45 -11.08
C LEU A 344 2.31 -20.50 -11.49
N ARG A 345 2.44 -21.59 -10.73
CA ARG A 345 3.37 -22.68 -11.03
C ARG A 345 3.10 -23.26 -12.41
N ARG A 346 1.84 -23.53 -12.76
CA ARG A 346 1.47 -24.04 -14.09
C ARG A 346 1.87 -23.06 -15.21
N MET A 347 1.58 -21.77 -15.05
CA MET A 347 1.96 -20.75 -16.04
C MET A 347 3.48 -20.68 -16.25
N LEU A 348 4.26 -20.79 -15.17
CA LEU A 348 5.72 -20.83 -15.24
C LEU A 348 6.24 -22.12 -15.90
N GLU A 349 5.59 -23.27 -15.66
CA GLU A 349 5.92 -24.52 -16.36
C GLU A 349 5.68 -24.41 -17.86
N ASP A 350 4.57 -23.81 -18.27
CA ASP A 350 4.25 -23.61 -19.68
C ASP A 350 5.27 -22.67 -20.33
N CYS A 351 5.65 -21.58 -19.67
CA CYS A 351 6.72 -20.69 -20.16
C CYS A 351 8.07 -21.41 -20.29
N LEU A 352 8.43 -22.26 -19.32
CA LEU A 352 9.67 -23.03 -19.37
C LEU A 352 9.66 -24.06 -20.52
N LYS A 353 8.53 -24.72 -20.79
CA LYS A 353 8.37 -25.67 -21.90
C LYS A 353 8.45 -24.96 -23.27
N GLU A 354 7.85 -23.77 -23.37
CA GLU A 354 7.82 -22.97 -24.60
C GLU A 354 9.13 -22.22 -24.88
N GLY A 355 10.05 -22.15 -23.91
CA GLY A 355 11.21 -21.25 -24.01
C GLY A 355 10.80 -19.77 -23.98
N ARG A 356 9.66 -19.44 -23.35
CA ARG A 356 9.12 -18.08 -23.25
C ARG A 356 9.73 -17.33 -22.05
N PRO A 357 10.34 -16.16 -22.25
CA PRO A 357 10.93 -15.39 -21.15
C PRO A 357 9.86 -14.81 -20.22
N VAL A 358 10.06 -14.96 -18.91
CA VAL A 358 9.25 -14.27 -17.88
C VAL A 358 10.04 -13.06 -17.39
N VAL A 359 9.52 -11.87 -17.64
CA VAL A 359 10.15 -10.59 -17.25
C VAL A 359 10.02 -10.42 -15.75
N GLN A 360 8.80 -10.54 -15.25
CA GLN A 360 8.46 -10.20 -13.89
C GLN A 360 7.23 -10.99 -13.41
N VAL A 361 7.25 -11.38 -12.14
CA VAL A 361 6.08 -11.84 -11.39
C VAL A 361 5.78 -10.79 -10.33
N VAL A 362 4.51 -10.40 -10.22
CA VAL A 362 4.02 -9.42 -9.23
C VAL A 362 3.26 -10.15 -8.15
N ALA A 363 3.54 -9.81 -6.89
CA ALA A 363 2.69 -10.11 -5.75
C ALA A 363 2.07 -8.80 -5.26
N VAL A 364 0.76 -8.75 -5.05
CA VAL A 364 0.08 -7.58 -4.50
C VAL A 364 0.00 -7.72 -2.98
N ILE A 365 0.51 -6.70 -2.28
CA ILE A 365 0.52 -6.62 -0.83
C ILE A 365 -0.50 -5.56 -0.44
N GLY A 366 -1.75 -6.00 -0.31
CA GLY A 366 -2.90 -5.13 -0.12
C GLY A 366 -3.59 -4.80 -1.43
N THR A 367 -4.49 -5.68 -1.90
CA THR A 367 -5.31 -5.46 -3.11
C THR A 367 -6.22 -4.25 -2.98
N THR A 368 -6.60 -3.67 -4.12
CA THR A 368 -7.33 -2.40 -4.16
C THR A 368 -8.72 -2.49 -3.53
N GLU A 369 -9.42 -3.61 -3.72
CA GLU A 369 -10.84 -3.74 -3.33
C GLU A 369 -11.02 -4.47 -1.99
N GLU A 370 -10.12 -5.39 -1.63
CA GLU A 370 -10.26 -6.27 -0.46
C GLU A 370 -9.13 -6.15 0.56
N SER A 371 -8.06 -5.44 0.21
CA SER A 371 -6.82 -5.36 0.98
C SER A 371 -6.20 -6.74 1.26
N ALA A 372 -6.38 -7.68 0.33
CA ALA A 372 -5.82 -9.02 0.41
C ALA A 372 -4.29 -8.98 0.24
N VAL A 373 -3.58 -9.85 0.97
CA VAL A 373 -2.12 -9.96 0.90
C VAL A 373 -1.75 -11.27 0.22
N ASP A 374 -1.11 -11.19 -0.95
CA ASP A 374 -0.67 -12.36 -1.70
C ASP A 374 0.29 -13.25 -0.91
N PRO A 375 0.33 -14.56 -1.20
CA PRO A 375 1.19 -15.53 -0.52
C PRO A 375 2.66 -15.40 -0.98
N LEU A 376 3.27 -14.22 -0.78
CA LEU A 376 4.61 -13.87 -1.21
C LEU A 376 5.66 -14.88 -0.75
N HIS A 377 5.52 -15.43 0.46
CA HIS A 377 6.39 -16.49 0.95
C HIS A 377 6.40 -17.73 0.04
N GLU A 378 5.24 -18.15 -0.47
CA GLU A 378 5.17 -19.28 -1.40
C GLU A 378 5.64 -18.88 -2.82
N ILE A 379 5.37 -17.65 -3.25
CA ILE A 379 5.87 -17.12 -4.54
C ILE A 379 7.41 -17.10 -4.55
N VAL A 380 8.06 -16.73 -3.44
CA VAL A 380 9.52 -16.78 -3.27
C VAL A 380 10.04 -18.23 -3.38
N LYS A 381 9.35 -19.21 -2.78
CA LYS A 381 9.72 -20.62 -2.92
C LYS A 381 9.59 -21.10 -4.36
N ILE A 382 8.49 -20.74 -5.04
CA ILE A 382 8.27 -21.04 -6.45
C ILE A 382 9.41 -20.45 -7.29
N ARG A 383 9.79 -19.19 -7.07
CA ARG A 383 10.93 -18.57 -7.75
C ARG A 383 12.21 -19.39 -7.58
N ASN A 384 12.53 -19.80 -6.36
CA ASN A 384 13.74 -20.58 -6.09
C ASN A 384 13.72 -21.95 -6.78
N GLU A 385 12.57 -22.64 -6.78
CA GLU A 385 12.41 -23.90 -7.52
C GLU A 385 12.62 -23.72 -9.04
N PHE A 386 12.05 -22.68 -9.63
CA PHE A 386 12.21 -22.42 -11.06
C PHE A 386 13.63 -21.98 -11.42
N ARG A 387 14.34 -21.30 -10.50
CA ARG A 387 15.77 -21.00 -10.66
C ARG A 387 16.62 -22.26 -10.79
N GLU A 388 16.35 -23.30 -10.01
CA GLU A 388 17.04 -24.61 -10.13
C GLU A 388 16.83 -25.25 -11.51
N ARG A 389 15.66 -24.98 -12.11
CA ARG A 389 15.27 -25.44 -13.45
C ARG A 389 15.73 -24.51 -14.57
N GLY A 390 16.44 -23.43 -14.26
CA GLY A 390 17.02 -22.51 -15.25
C GLY A 390 16.10 -21.38 -15.71
N LEU A 391 15.04 -21.07 -14.97
CA LEU A 391 14.14 -19.94 -15.21
C LEU A 391 14.33 -18.87 -14.12
N GLU A 392 14.70 -17.66 -14.51
CA GLU A 392 14.79 -16.48 -13.62
C GLU A 392 13.76 -15.44 -14.03
N PHE A 393 13.20 -14.73 -13.06
CA PHE A 393 12.32 -13.58 -13.31
C PHE A 393 12.49 -12.56 -12.18
N SER A 394 12.23 -11.28 -12.48
CA SER A 394 12.15 -10.25 -11.45
C SER A 394 10.93 -10.51 -10.55
N LEU A 395 11.09 -10.40 -9.24
CA LEU A 395 9.96 -10.47 -8.31
C LEU A 395 9.65 -9.06 -7.79
N HIS A 396 8.41 -8.61 -7.98
CA HIS A 396 7.95 -7.32 -7.48
C HIS A 396 6.85 -7.50 -6.45
N ALA A 397 6.89 -6.72 -5.37
CA ALA A 397 5.74 -6.53 -4.51
C ALA A 397 5.08 -5.18 -4.82
N ASP A 398 3.85 -5.21 -5.34
CA ASP A 398 3.01 -4.02 -5.41
C ASP A 398 2.41 -3.80 -4.02
N ALA A 399 3.13 -3.01 -3.21
CA ALA A 399 2.73 -2.65 -1.85
C ALA A 399 2.32 -1.18 -1.80
N ALA A 400 1.74 -0.63 -2.89
CA ALA A 400 1.30 0.76 -2.93
C ALA A 400 0.40 1.09 -1.72
N TRP A 401 -0.61 0.25 -1.46
CA TRP A 401 -1.42 0.34 -0.24
C TRP A 401 -0.72 -0.25 0.98
N GLY A 402 -0.26 -1.50 0.89
CA GLY A 402 0.17 -2.27 2.05
C GLY A 402 1.58 -1.99 2.58
N GLY A 403 2.42 -1.20 1.89
CA GLY A 403 3.83 -1.07 2.22
C GLY A 403 4.07 -0.50 3.62
N TYR A 404 3.29 0.51 4.02
CA TYR A 404 3.43 1.11 5.36
C TYR A 404 3.03 0.19 6.51
N PHE A 405 2.17 -0.82 6.28
CA PHE A 405 1.86 -1.82 7.32
C PHE A 405 3.09 -2.66 7.70
N ALA A 406 4.16 -2.64 6.89
CA ALA A 406 5.43 -3.29 7.25
C ALA A 406 6.04 -2.68 8.52
N SER A 407 5.78 -1.39 8.79
CA SER A 407 6.22 -0.70 10.02
C SER A 407 5.73 -1.41 11.28
N MET A 408 4.56 -2.06 11.26
CA MET A 408 4.02 -2.85 12.39
C MET A 408 4.91 -4.03 12.81
N LEU A 409 5.86 -4.42 11.96
CA LEU A 409 6.81 -5.52 12.20
C LEU A 409 8.24 -5.04 12.43
N ARG A 410 8.53 -3.75 12.18
CA ARG A 410 9.89 -3.25 12.30
C ARG A 410 10.16 -2.81 13.73
N GLU A 411 11.29 -3.25 14.23
CA GLU A 411 11.85 -2.76 15.48
C GLU A 411 12.06 -1.25 15.38
N SER A 412 11.96 -0.56 16.51
CA SER A 412 12.21 0.87 16.51
C SER A 412 13.69 1.17 16.37
N ASN A 413 13.99 2.38 15.91
CA ASN A 413 15.37 2.89 15.94
C ASN A 413 15.97 2.85 17.36
N LEU A 414 15.18 3.16 18.38
CA LEU A 414 15.61 3.12 19.78
C LEU A 414 15.94 1.69 20.25
N ASP A 415 15.16 0.70 19.81
CA ASP A 415 15.46 -0.71 20.11
C ASP A 415 16.80 -1.12 19.50
N ARG A 416 17.03 -0.78 18.23
CA ARG A 416 18.29 -1.07 17.55
C ARG A 416 19.48 -0.39 18.21
N GLN A 417 19.31 0.87 18.61
CA GLN A 417 20.34 1.62 19.33
C GLN A 417 20.63 1.01 20.69
N HIS A 418 19.60 0.58 21.43
CA HIS A 418 19.75 -0.07 22.73
C HIS A 418 20.54 -1.37 22.61
N ASP A 419 20.18 -2.22 21.63
CA ASP A 419 20.87 -3.49 21.38
C ASP A 419 22.32 -3.27 20.92
N ALA A 420 22.59 -2.21 20.15
CA ALA A 420 23.92 -1.85 19.65
C ALA A 420 24.79 -1.08 20.65
N ALA A 421 24.22 -0.59 21.75
CA ALA A 421 24.93 0.20 22.76
C ALA A 421 26.07 -0.61 23.39
N ARG A 422 27.23 0.04 23.55
CA ARG A 422 28.49 -0.59 23.94
C ARG A 422 28.76 -0.47 25.43
N SER A 423 27.99 0.36 26.14
CA SER A 423 28.08 0.58 27.58
C SER A 423 26.70 0.59 28.25
N ASP A 424 26.68 0.30 29.55
CA ASP A 424 25.45 0.36 30.36
C ASP A 424 24.91 1.78 30.48
N GLU A 425 25.78 2.81 30.43
CA GLU A 425 25.37 4.21 30.49
C GLU A 425 24.68 4.67 29.20
N GLU A 426 25.17 4.24 28.03
CA GLU A 426 24.49 4.46 26.74
C GLU A 426 23.11 3.76 26.72
N ARG A 427 23.02 2.51 27.19
CA ARG A 427 21.75 1.80 27.32
C ARG A 427 20.78 2.54 28.23
N ALA A 428 21.25 3.00 29.39
CA ALA A 428 20.42 3.74 30.34
C ALA A 428 19.96 5.10 29.77
N GLU A 429 20.76 5.77 28.95
CA GLU A 429 20.33 7.00 28.28
C GLU A 429 19.25 6.72 27.22
N ILE A 430 19.41 5.66 26.43
CA ILE A 430 18.40 5.24 25.45
C ILE A 430 17.10 4.84 26.15
N GLU A 431 17.17 4.12 27.27
CA GLU A 431 16.00 3.81 28.10
C GLU A 431 15.33 5.07 28.64
N ARG A 432 16.09 6.07 29.13
CA ARG A 432 15.54 7.38 29.52
C ARG A 432 14.90 8.12 28.36
N GLN A 433 15.46 8.02 27.15
CA GLN A 433 14.85 8.58 25.95
C GLN A 433 13.54 7.88 25.59
N MET A 434 13.51 6.55 25.64
CA MET A 434 12.28 5.78 25.45
C MET A 434 11.20 6.22 26.45
N VAL A 435 11.51 6.34 27.74
CA VAL A 435 10.55 6.82 28.76
C VAL A 435 10.02 8.21 28.44
N ARG A 436 10.90 9.16 28.10
CA ARG A 436 10.50 10.53 27.71
C ARG A 436 9.60 10.54 26.48
N VAL A 437 9.92 9.72 25.47
CA VAL A 437 9.19 9.67 24.19
C VAL A 437 7.84 9.00 24.38
N PHE A 438 7.77 7.88 25.10
CA PHE A 438 6.54 7.14 25.34
C PHE A 438 5.70 7.68 26.50
N GLY A 439 6.09 8.80 27.11
CA GLY A 439 5.28 9.55 28.08
C GLY A 439 4.82 8.74 29.28
N VAL A 440 5.62 7.78 29.76
CA VAL A 440 5.28 6.99 30.94
C VAL A 440 5.56 7.82 32.19
N ASP A 441 4.51 8.38 32.80
CA ASP A 441 4.57 8.99 34.12
C ASP A 441 4.67 7.89 35.21
N ASP A 442 5.87 7.40 35.54
CA ASP A 442 6.21 6.91 36.91
C ASP A 442 7.73 6.67 37.10
N PRO A 443 8.41 7.37 38.03
CA PRO A 443 9.79 7.11 38.43
C PRO A 443 10.02 5.84 39.28
N ASP A 444 8.98 5.26 39.90
CA ASP A 444 9.11 4.17 40.89
C ASP A 444 8.27 2.91 40.57
N GLY A 445 7.48 2.93 39.48
CA GLY A 445 6.57 1.86 39.09
C GLY A 445 6.94 1.16 37.78
N ILE A 446 8.21 0.85 37.55
CA ILE A 446 8.63 0.07 36.37
C ILE A 446 7.98 -1.33 36.45
N PRO A 447 7.08 -1.72 35.53
CA PRO A 447 6.67 -3.11 35.44
C PRO A 447 7.93 -3.92 35.14
N GLU A 448 8.23 -4.92 35.97
CA GLU A 448 9.42 -5.76 35.87
C GLU A 448 9.77 -6.06 34.39
N PRO A 449 10.96 -5.66 33.87
CA PRO A 449 11.29 -5.74 32.44
C PRO A 449 11.07 -7.13 31.83
N GLN A 450 11.20 -8.18 32.64
CA GLN A 450 10.92 -9.56 32.26
C GLN A 450 9.42 -9.83 32.03
N LYS A 451 8.52 -9.27 32.83
CA LYS A 451 7.06 -9.37 32.63
C LYS A 451 6.57 -8.59 31.41
N LEU A 452 7.21 -7.47 31.09
CA LEU A 452 6.98 -6.72 29.84
C LEU A 452 7.45 -7.52 28.61
N LYS A 453 8.62 -8.17 28.69
CA LYS A 453 9.15 -9.03 27.62
C LYS A 453 8.32 -10.31 27.42
N ASP A 454 7.95 -11.00 28.50
CA ASP A 454 7.17 -12.24 28.46
C ASP A 454 5.72 -12.02 27.99
N TRP A 455 5.14 -10.84 28.28
CA TRP A 455 3.83 -10.43 27.76
C TRP A 455 3.90 -9.92 26.31
N ALA A 456 4.91 -9.11 25.95
CA ALA A 456 5.11 -8.61 24.58
C ALA A 456 5.50 -9.71 23.57
N ALA A 457 6.07 -10.82 24.03
CA ALA A 457 6.36 -11.98 23.18
C ALA A 457 5.09 -12.73 22.70
N HIS A 458 3.94 -12.52 23.37
CA HIS A 458 2.69 -13.26 23.14
C HIS A 458 1.40 -12.42 23.13
N ALA A 459 1.47 -11.10 23.35
CA ALA A 459 0.31 -10.22 23.28
C ALA A 459 -0.03 -9.90 21.81
N ILE A 460 -1.32 -9.86 21.48
CA ILE A 460 -1.79 -9.31 20.19
C ILE A 460 -1.69 -7.77 20.13
N PHE A 461 -1.22 -7.15 21.22
CA PHE A 461 -1.15 -5.71 21.46
C PHE A 461 0.24 -5.30 21.98
N ASP A 462 0.78 -4.19 21.48
CA ASP A 462 2.06 -3.65 21.97
C ASP A 462 1.88 -2.77 23.21
N ARG A 463 2.35 -3.22 24.39
CA ARG A 463 2.28 -2.45 25.65
C ARG A 463 3.35 -1.37 25.79
N ARG A 464 4.42 -1.37 24.98
CA ARG A 464 5.35 -0.23 24.97
C ARG A 464 4.67 1.06 24.49
N ASN A 465 3.52 0.88 23.85
CA ASN A 465 2.58 1.89 23.43
C ASN A 465 1.35 1.95 24.37
N ALA A 466 1.52 1.82 25.69
CA ALA A 466 0.39 1.86 26.64
C ALA A 466 -0.43 3.17 26.59
N MET A 467 0.13 4.28 26.08
CA MET A 467 -0.61 5.52 25.77
C MET A 467 -1.47 5.45 24.49
N PHE A 468 -1.33 4.38 23.69
CA PHE A 468 -1.95 4.22 22.37
C PHE A 468 -2.99 3.08 22.30
N ALA A 469 -3.70 2.79 23.39
CA ALA A 469 -4.77 1.78 23.46
C ALA A 469 -5.47 1.48 22.11
N PRO A 470 -5.78 0.22 21.79
CA PRO A 470 -4.90 -0.93 21.61
C PRO A 470 -4.53 -1.16 20.12
N GLY A 471 -3.24 -1.08 19.75
CA GLY A 471 -2.79 -1.40 18.40
C GLY A 471 -2.71 -2.90 18.16
N LEU A 472 -3.44 -3.43 17.17
CA LEU A 472 -3.48 -4.86 16.86
C LEU A 472 -2.31 -5.28 15.97
N HIS A 473 -1.66 -6.41 16.25
CA HIS A 473 -0.70 -7.01 15.31
C HIS A 473 -1.40 -7.57 14.06
N LEU A 474 -0.68 -7.58 12.94
CA LEU A 474 -1.10 -8.33 11.75
C LEU A 474 -1.26 -9.82 12.09
N ASN A 475 -2.24 -10.49 11.46
CA ASN A 475 -2.44 -11.93 11.62
C ASN A 475 -1.21 -12.72 11.13
N GLU A 476 -1.04 -13.97 11.58
CA GLU A 476 0.20 -14.72 11.30
C GLU A 476 0.41 -14.97 9.80
N TYR A 477 -0.67 -15.21 9.05
CA TYR A 477 -0.60 -15.36 7.60
C TYR A 477 0.06 -14.13 6.97
N VAL A 478 -0.41 -12.93 7.30
CA VAL A 478 0.11 -11.65 6.77
C VAL A 478 1.54 -11.42 7.23
N ARG A 479 1.86 -11.60 8.53
CA ARG A 479 3.24 -11.45 9.05
C ARG A 479 4.24 -12.29 8.26
N ARG A 480 3.86 -13.53 7.92
CA ARG A 480 4.70 -14.43 7.12
C ARG A 480 5.03 -13.85 5.73
N GLN A 481 4.07 -13.18 5.08
CA GLN A 481 4.28 -12.58 3.76
C GLN A 481 5.16 -11.33 3.85
N TYR A 482 4.94 -10.49 4.86
CA TYR A 482 5.75 -9.28 5.08
C TYR A 482 7.22 -9.58 5.39
N ARG A 483 7.50 -10.68 6.09
CA ARG A 483 8.88 -11.17 6.31
C ARG A 483 9.59 -11.54 4.99
N ALA A 484 8.82 -11.85 3.94
CA ALA A 484 9.33 -12.21 2.62
C ALA A 484 9.57 -11.01 1.69
N LEU A 485 9.12 -9.79 2.02
CA LEU A 485 9.31 -8.57 1.21
C LEU A 485 10.78 -8.34 0.83
N LYS A 486 11.71 -8.62 1.75
CA LYS A 486 13.16 -8.51 1.52
C LYS A 486 13.71 -9.33 0.33
N HIS A 487 12.93 -10.29 -0.17
CA HIS A 487 13.30 -11.15 -1.30
C HIS A 487 12.78 -10.63 -2.65
N CYS A 488 11.94 -9.59 -2.67
CA CYS A 488 11.57 -8.89 -3.89
C CYS A 488 12.78 -8.14 -4.44
N ASP A 489 12.86 -8.00 -5.77
CA ASP A 489 13.87 -7.17 -6.42
C ASP A 489 13.47 -5.69 -6.40
N THR A 490 12.17 -5.43 -6.43
CA THR A 490 11.56 -4.10 -6.32
C THR A 490 10.27 -4.14 -5.50
N ILE A 491 9.95 -3.04 -4.82
CA ILE A 491 8.71 -2.87 -4.06
C ILE A 491 8.18 -1.45 -4.31
N THR A 492 6.94 -1.35 -4.77
CA THR A 492 6.19 -0.08 -4.81
C THR A 492 5.57 0.19 -3.43
N VAL A 493 5.60 1.43 -2.95
CA VAL A 493 4.92 1.86 -1.73
C VAL A 493 4.45 3.30 -1.87
N ASP A 494 3.23 3.62 -1.43
CA ASP A 494 2.70 4.97 -1.56
C ASP A 494 2.58 5.68 -0.19
N PRO A 495 3.47 6.66 0.10
CA PRO A 495 3.27 7.59 1.21
C PRO A 495 1.90 8.26 1.24
N HIS A 496 1.33 8.60 0.07
CA HIS A 496 0.00 9.23 -0.01
C HIS A 496 -1.20 8.29 0.21
N LYS A 497 -0.94 7.01 0.55
CA LYS A 497 -1.96 6.02 0.92
C LYS A 497 -1.81 5.67 2.40
N GLY A 498 -1.21 4.53 2.72
CA GLY A 498 -1.02 4.06 4.09
C GLY A 498 -0.04 4.91 4.91
N GLY A 499 0.67 5.84 4.27
CA GLY A 499 1.54 6.82 4.93
C GLY A 499 0.86 8.14 5.29
N PHE A 500 -0.43 8.37 4.98
CA PHE A 500 -1.14 9.61 5.35
C PHE A 500 -0.43 10.91 4.91
N VAL A 501 0.43 10.85 3.89
CA VAL A 501 1.13 12.02 3.32
C VAL A 501 0.24 12.67 2.28
N VAL A 502 0.30 13.99 2.15
CA VAL A 502 -0.40 14.71 1.06
C VAL A 502 0.02 14.21 -0.32
N TYR A 503 -0.93 14.15 -1.26
CA TYR A 503 -0.64 13.94 -2.67
C TYR A 503 0.17 15.11 -3.27
N PRO A 504 1.04 14.87 -4.27
CA PRO A 504 1.47 13.57 -4.79
C PRO A 504 2.68 12.99 -4.02
N ALA A 505 2.62 11.71 -3.65
CA ALA A 505 3.76 10.98 -3.08
C ALA A 505 3.59 9.45 -3.23
N GLY A 506 4.08 8.90 -4.34
CA GLY A 506 4.39 7.46 -4.50
C GLY A 506 5.86 7.18 -4.23
N ALA A 507 6.28 5.92 -4.25
CA ALA A 507 7.70 5.56 -4.16
C ALA A 507 8.01 4.16 -4.73
N LEU A 508 9.26 3.98 -5.15
CA LEU A 508 9.82 2.70 -5.60
C LEU A 508 11.12 2.40 -4.87
N CYS A 509 11.22 1.21 -4.30
CA CYS A 509 12.41 0.71 -3.61
C CYS A 509 13.00 -0.50 -4.33
N TYR A 510 14.27 -0.43 -4.70
CA TYR A 510 15.05 -1.52 -5.31
C TYR A 510 15.88 -2.23 -4.23
N ARG A 511 15.81 -3.57 -4.17
CA ARG A 511 16.69 -4.36 -3.29
C ARG A 511 18.15 -4.17 -3.67
N ASN A 512 18.43 -4.16 -4.98
CA ASN A 512 19.72 -3.84 -5.54
C ASN A 512 19.60 -2.53 -6.31
N GLY A 513 20.11 -1.45 -5.72
CA GLY A 513 20.04 -0.11 -6.30
C GLY A 513 20.64 -0.04 -7.70
N GLY A 514 21.52 -0.97 -8.10
CA GLY A 514 22.09 -1.02 -9.45
C GLY A 514 21.04 -1.20 -10.57
N LEU A 515 19.84 -1.73 -10.27
CA LEU A 515 18.75 -1.83 -11.23
C LEU A 515 18.30 -0.47 -11.79
N ARG A 516 18.37 0.59 -10.99
CA ARG A 516 17.93 1.95 -11.38
C ARG A 516 18.70 2.48 -12.60
N HIS A 517 19.93 2.03 -12.81
CA HIS A 517 20.74 2.47 -13.94
C HIS A 517 20.19 1.97 -15.28
N LEU A 518 19.42 0.89 -15.28
CA LEU A 518 18.85 0.33 -16.50
C LEU A 518 17.75 1.20 -17.11
N ILE A 519 17.21 2.11 -16.32
CA ILE A 519 16.16 3.05 -16.72
C ILE A 519 16.67 4.49 -16.73
N ALA A 520 17.99 4.68 -16.56
CA ALA A 520 18.60 5.99 -16.69
C ALA A 520 18.82 6.33 -18.17
N PHE A 521 18.41 7.53 -18.58
CA PHE A 521 18.74 8.08 -19.91
C PHE A 521 20.12 8.76 -19.95
N ALA A 522 20.75 8.97 -18.78
CA ALA A 522 22.18 9.24 -18.65
C ALA A 522 22.92 7.93 -18.32
N SER A 523 24.10 7.74 -18.92
CA SER A 523 24.83 6.45 -18.90
C SER A 523 25.00 5.85 -17.49
N PRO A 524 24.74 4.54 -17.29
CA PRO A 524 25.20 3.77 -16.13
C PRO A 524 26.72 3.82 -15.92
N VAL A 525 27.43 4.16 -17.00
CA VAL A 525 28.85 3.93 -17.22
C VAL A 525 29.53 5.29 -17.43
N VAL A 526 29.22 6.30 -16.61
CA VAL A 526 30.03 7.52 -16.50
C VAL A 526 30.07 7.83 -15.02
N GLN A 527 30.61 6.95 -14.17
CA GLN A 527 30.68 7.29 -12.76
C GLN A 527 31.66 6.47 -11.91
N HIS A 528 32.64 7.19 -11.36
CA HIS A 528 33.50 6.71 -10.29
C HIS A 528 32.84 6.95 -8.92
N GLY A 529 32.74 5.91 -8.10
CA GLY A 529 32.43 5.99 -6.67
C GLY A 529 30.94 6.03 -6.31
N ASP A 530 30.64 5.81 -5.02
CA ASP A 530 29.33 5.70 -4.37
C ASP A 530 28.42 6.95 -4.47
N ILE A 531 28.64 7.82 -5.46
CA ILE A 531 28.07 9.17 -5.52
C ILE A 531 26.77 9.13 -6.33
N ALA A 532 25.63 9.20 -5.65
CA ALA A 532 24.31 9.22 -6.24
C ALA A 532 24.08 10.50 -7.06
N GLN A 533 24.25 10.44 -8.38
CA GLN A 533 23.71 11.46 -9.28
C GLN A 533 22.22 11.71 -8.94
N SER A 534 21.73 12.91 -9.27
CA SER A 534 20.35 13.36 -8.99
C SER A 534 19.30 12.27 -9.01
N VAL A 535 18.43 12.26 -8.00
CA VAL A 535 17.33 11.30 -7.89
C VAL A 535 16.47 11.28 -9.16
N GLY A 536 16.24 12.44 -9.79
CA GLY A 536 15.43 12.54 -11.02
C GLY A 536 16.05 12.04 -12.33
N PHE A 537 17.22 11.40 -12.34
CA PHE A 537 17.73 10.70 -13.55
C PHE A 537 17.34 9.22 -13.60
N TYR A 538 16.77 8.68 -12.52
CA TYR A 538 16.60 7.25 -12.31
C TYR A 538 15.13 6.81 -12.30
N GLY A 539 14.32 7.41 -13.18
CA GLY A 539 12.89 7.16 -13.25
C GLY A 539 12.25 7.61 -14.56
N VAL A 540 10.92 7.54 -14.61
CA VAL A 540 10.09 8.02 -15.74
C VAL A 540 9.97 9.54 -15.73
N GLU A 541 9.94 10.14 -14.54
CA GLU A 541 9.75 11.56 -14.34
C GLU A 541 11.02 12.37 -14.63
N GLY A 542 10.83 13.65 -14.96
CA GLY A 542 11.90 14.65 -15.02
C GLY A 542 11.79 15.59 -13.83
N SER A 543 11.27 16.80 -14.08
CA SER A 543 10.96 17.76 -13.01
C SER A 543 10.02 17.17 -11.96
N LYS A 544 10.41 17.27 -10.69
CA LYS A 544 9.63 16.76 -9.56
C LYS A 544 9.78 17.66 -8.34
N PRO A 545 8.71 17.86 -7.55
CA PRO A 545 8.71 18.84 -6.47
C PRO A 545 9.55 18.36 -5.28
N GLY A 546 10.54 19.16 -4.87
CA GLY A 546 11.24 18.94 -3.61
C GLY A 546 10.30 18.99 -2.39
N ALA A 547 9.14 19.64 -2.54
CA ALA A 547 8.10 19.69 -1.51
C ALA A 547 7.51 18.32 -1.16
N ALA A 548 7.37 17.40 -2.12
CA ALA A 548 6.92 16.03 -1.82
C ALA A 548 7.96 15.28 -0.96
N ALA A 549 9.25 15.45 -1.26
CA ALA A 549 10.32 14.89 -0.45
C ALA A 549 10.33 15.42 0.98
N THR A 550 10.18 16.74 1.16
CA THR A 550 10.08 17.32 2.50
C THR A 550 8.83 16.86 3.25
N ALA A 551 7.69 16.70 2.56
CA ALA A 551 6.46 16.22 3.18
C ALA A 551 6.61 14.81 3.76
N VAL A 552 7.19 13.89 2.98
CA VAL A 552 7.47 12.52 3.45
C VAL A 552 8.53 12.54 4.56
N TYR A 553 9.61 13.29 4.36
CA TYR A 553 10.70 13.40 5.34
C TYR A 553 10.22 13.91 6.69
N LEU A 554 9.49 15.04 6.72
CA LEU A 554 9.03 15.64 7.96
C LEU A 554 8.06 14.69 8.67
N SER A 555 7.19 14.03 7.89
CA SER A 555 6.29 13.01 8.41
C SER A 555 7.03 11.82 9.02
N HIS A 556 7.99 11.21 8.32
CA HIS A 556 8.82 10.12 8.84
C HIS A 556 9.64 10.52 10.07
N SER A 557 10.08 11.78 10.12
CA SER A 557 10.90 12.27 11.22
C SER A 557 10.13 12.48 12.54
N LEU A 558 8.80 12.64 12.44
CA LEU A 558 7.89 12.78 13.57
C LEU A 558 7.11 11.49 13.85
N ILE A 559 6.87 10.70 12.81
CA ILE A 559 6.13 9.43 12.83
C ILE A 559 7.06 8.38 12.22
N PRO A 560 7.92 7.73 13.02
CA PRO A 560 8.89 6.78 12.52
C PRO A 560 8.24 5.66 11.71
N ALA A 561 8.90 5.20 10.64
CA ALA A 561 8.44 4.12 9.79
C ALA A 561 8.64 2.72 10.42
N ASP A 562 8.32 2.60 11.71
CA ASP A 562 8.46 1.40 12.53
C ASP A 562 7.27 1.22 13.50
N ARG A 563 7.35 0.25 14.41
CA ARG A 563 6.26 -0.09 15.34
C ARG A 563 5.85 1.03 16.29
N THR A 564 6.70 2.04 16.49
CA THR A 564 6.46 3.15 17.43
C THR A 564 5.75 4.33 16.78
N GLY A 565 5.90 4.50 15.46
CA GLY A 565 5.21 5.54 14.69
C GLY A 565 4.07 4.96 13.85
N TYR A 566 4.30 4.79 12.55
CA TYR A 566 3.30 4.32 11.59
C TYR A 566 2.72 2.95 11.97
N GLY A 567 3.51 2.08 12.60
CA GLY A 567 3.03 0.77 13.02
C GLY A 567 1.97 0.87 14.12
N ALA A 568 2.11 1.83 15.04
CA ALA A 568 1.10 2.10 16.06
C ALA A 568 -0.17 2.71 15.45
N LEU A 569 0.00 3.69 14.56
CA LEU A 569 -1.09 4.37 13.85
C LEU A 569 -1.94 3.39 13.01
N LEU A 570 -1.27 2.56 12.21
CA LEU A 570 -1.93 1.54 11.40
C LEU A 570 -2.49 0.40 12.26
N GLY A 571 -1.86 0.08 13.40
CA GLY A 571 -2.42 -0.83 14.39
C GLY A 571 -3.77 -0.37 14.93
N LYS A 572 -3.98 0.94 15.12
CA LYS A 572 -5.29 1.52 15.47
C LYS A 572 -6.29 1.40 14.33
N CYS A 573 -5.88 1.69 13.10
CA CYS A 573 -6.71 1.50 11.91
C CYS A 573 -7.17 0.05 11.76
N MET A 574 -6.26 -0.91 11.96
CA MET A 574 -6.57 -2.34 11.98
C MET A 574 -7.59 -2.69 13.04
N PHE A 575 -7.38 -2.22 14.27
CA PHE A 575 -8.31 -2.47 15.37
C PHE A 575 -9.71 -1.91 15.08
N ALA A 576 -9.80 -0.65 14.61
CA ALA A 576 -11.04 -0.03 14.16
C ALA A 576 -11.70 -0.82 13.02
N SER A 577 -10.91 -1.31 12.07
CA SER A 577 -11.40 -2.15 10.98
C SER A 577 -12.07 -3.42 11.46
N LYS A 578 -11.50 -4.05 12.49
CA LYS A 578 -12.07 -5.26 13.10
C LYS A 578 -13.32 -4.98 13.91
N ARG A 579 -13.40 -3.85 14.63
CA ARG A 579 -14.64 -3.43 15.29
C ARG A 579 -15.74 -3.12 14.28
N PHE A 580 -15.42 -2.45 13.17
CA PHE A 580 -16.35 -2.23 12.07
C PHE A 580 -16.82 -3.55 11.44
N TYR A 581 -15.90 -4.48 11.16
CA TYR A 581 -16.24 -5.83 10.68
C TYR A 581 -17.16 -6.56 11.65
N ALA A 582 -16.89 -6.50 12.96
CA ALA A 582 -17.73 -7.08 14.01
C ALA A 582 -19.14 -6.49 13.99
N GLY A 583 -19.26 -5.18 13.78
CA GLY A 583 -20.53 -4.50 13.58
C GLY A 583 -21.29 -5.00 12.37
N LEU A 584 -20.63 -5.09 11.21
CA LEU A 584 -21.24 -5.60 9.97
C LEU A 584 -21.80 -7.02 10.16
N VAL A 585 -20.98 -7.97 10.61
CA VAL A 585 -21.42 -9.36 10.76
C VAL A 585 -22.53 -9.55 11.80
N SER A 586 -22.73 -8.56 12.67
CA SER A 586 -23.71 -8.59 13.77
C SER A 586 -24.94 -7.72 13.50
N MET A 587 -25.00 -6.98 12.40
CA MET A 587 -25.97 -5.87 12.26
C MET A 587 -27.41 -6.31 12.00
N ALA A 588 -27.60 -7.45 11.32
CA ALA A 588 -28.93 -7.89 10.91
C ALA A 588 -29.68 -8.54 12.08
N GLY A 589 -30.80 -7.94 12.47
CA GLY A 589 -31.75 -8.47 13.45
C GLY A 589 -32.76 -9.45 12.86
N SER A 590 -33.64 -9.99 13.70
CA SER A 590 -34.70 -10.90 13.23
C SER A 590 -35.81 -10.24 12.43
N ASP A 591 -35.98 -8.95 12.64
CA ASP A 591 -37.07 -8.16 12.06
C ASP A 591 -36.57 -7.33 10.87
N ASP A 592 -35.29 -7.42 10.53
CA ASP A 592 -34.72 -6.72 9.40
C ASP A 592 -35.07 -7.40 8.08
N PRO A 593 -35.50 -6.64 7.05
CA PRO A 593 -35.79 -7.18 5.72
C PRO A 593 -34.51 -7.45 4.91
N PHE A 594 -33.34 -7.49 5.57
CA PHE A 594 -32.05 -7.66 4.93
C PHE A 594 -31.10 -8.47 5.80
N TYR A 595 -30.04 -8.94 5.17
CA TYR A 595 -28.84 -9.41 5.85
C TYR A 595 -27.60 -9.02 5.03
N VAL A 596 -26.43 -9.11 5.66
CA VAL A 596 -25.15 -8.77 5.04
C VAL A 596 -24.24 -9.99 5.00
N THR A 597 -23.47 -10.11 3.93
CA THR A 597 -22.38 -11.08 3.79
C THR A 597 -21.10 -10.30 3.57
N THR A 598 -20.16 -10.38 4.51
CA THR A 598 -18.82 -9.81 4.33
C THR A 598 -18.01 -10.67 3.38
N PHE A 599 -17.27 -10.11 2.42
CA PHE A 599 -16.40 -10.90 1.54
C PHE A 599 -15.38 -11.69 2.36
N GLN A 600 -14.71 -11.03 3.29
CA GLN A 600 -13.77 -11.68 4.20
C GLN A 600 -14.49 -12.69 5.09
N ARG A 601 -14.16 -13.96 4.91
CA ARG A 601 -14.75 -15.11 5.59
C ARG A 601 -14.36 -15.16 7.07
N LEU A 602 -15.30 -15.54 7.93
CA LEU A 602 -15.05 -15.86 9.32
C LEU A 602 -14.09 -17.07 9.43
N PRO A 603 -13.31 -17.19 10.53
CA PRO A 603 -12.42 -18.34 10.72
C PRO A 603 -13.14 -19.70 10.61
N ALA A 604 -14.36 -19.83 11.15
CA ALA A 604 -15.16 -21.05 11.00
C ALA A 604 -15.52 -21.35 9.54
N GLU A 605 -15.79 -20.32 8.72
CA GLU A 605 -16.09 -20.49 7.30
C GLU A 605 -14.84 -20.93 6.51
N LYS A 606 -13.67 -20.37 6.84
CA LYS A 606 -12.38 -20.70 6.18
C LYS A 606 -12.01 -22.17 6.33
N VAL A 607 -12.33 -22.78 7.48
CA VAL A 607 -12.05 -24.21 7.74
C VAL A 607 -13.21 -25.14 7.36
N GLY A 608 -14.30 -24.62 6.78
CA GLY A 608 -15.45 -25.41 6.38
C GLY A 608 -16.27 -25.98 7.55
N ALA A 609 -16.32 -25.26 8.69
CA ALA A 609 -17.06 -25.69 9.87
C ALA A 609 -18.59 -25.75 9.63
N SER A 610 -19.30 -26.37 10.57
CA SER A 610 -20.76 -26.48 10.49
C SER A 610 -21.43 -25.09 10.58
N ARG A 611 -22.63 -24.96 10.02
CA ARG A 611 -23.42 -23.72 10.15
C ARG A 611 -23.68 -23.33 11.60
N THR A 612 -23.87 -24.32 12.47
CA THR A 612 -24.07 -24.10 13.91
C THR A 612 -22.84 -23.43 14.53
N ASP A 613 -21.64 -23.83 14.11
CA ASP A 613 -20.39 -23.25 14.64
C ASP A 613 -20.13 -21.85 14.07
N VAL A 614 -20.46 -21.61 12.81
CA VAL A 614 -20.45 -20.24 12.23
C VAL A 614 -21.41 -19.33 13.00
N ARG A 615 -22.62 -19.78 13.32
CA ARG A 615 -23.58 -19.00 14.13
C ARG A 615 -23.09 -18.74 15.55
N LYS A 616 -22.41 -19.71 16.17
CA LYS A 616 -21.78 -19.50 17.49
C LYS A 616 -20.70 -18.42 17.41
N GLN A 617 -19.88 -18.42 16.35
CA GLN A 617 -18.89 -17.35 16.14
C GLN A 617 -19.57 -15.99 15.94
N ILE A 618 -20.61 -15.89 15.12
CA ILE A 618 -21.37 -14.64 14.94
C ILE A 618 -21.96 -14.15 16.27
N ALA A 619 -22.59 -15.05 17.05
CA ALA A 619 -23.12 -14.71 18.37
C ALA A 619 -22.01 -14.24 19.33
N MET A 620 -20.85 -14.91 19.32
CA MET A 620 -19.69 -14.50 20.11
C MET A 620 -19.16 -13.12 19.71
N ILE A 621 -19.12 -12.81 18.41
CA ILE A 621 -18.73 -11.50 17.90
C ILE A 621 -19.73 -10.44 18.35
N ARG A 622 -21.03 -10.67 18.17
CA ARG A 622 -22.07 -9.74 18.59
C ARG A 622 -22.02 -9.48 20.09
N ASP A 623 -22.04 -10.55 20.90
CA ASP A 623 -22.29 -10.47 22.33
C ASP A 623 -21.03 -10.11 23.14
N LYS A 624 -19.83 -10.37 22.62
CA LYS A 624 -18.56 -10.10 23.33
C LYS A 624 -17.65 -9.07 22.66
N ILE A 625 -17.77 -8.82 21.35
CA ILE A 625 -16.91 -7.86 20.63
C ILE A 625 -17.67 -6.59 20.32
N PHE A 626 -18.74 -6.66 19.53
CA PHE A 626 -19.49 -5.48 19.10
C PHE A 626 -20.28 -4.84 20.24
N ALA A 627 -20.84 -5.65 21.16
CA ALA A 627 -21.53 -5.16 22.34
C ALA A 627 -20.60 -4.60 23.44
N ALA A 628 -19.27 -4.66 23.26
CA ALA A 628 -18.34 -4.09 24.22
C ALA A 628 -18.52 -2.55 24.28
N PRO A 629 -18.75 -1.95 25.47
CA PRO A 629 -19.07 -0.53 25.59
C PRO A 629 -18.00 0.41 25.03
N ASP A 630 -16.74 0.01 25.19
CA ASP A 630 -15.56 0.74 24.74
C ASP A 630 -14.42 -0.25 24.45
N ASP A 631 -13.26 0.29 24.09
CA ASP A 631 -12.07 -0.50 23.78
C ASP A 631 -11.45 -1.13 25.02
N ASP A 632 -11.47 -0.48 26.18
CA ASP A 632 -10.87 -1.01 27.41
C ASP A 632 -11.60 -2.27 27.91
N HIS A 633 -12.93 -2.27 27.83
CA HIS A 633 -13.74 -3.45 28.16
C HIS A 633 -13.49 -4.60 27.19
N LEU A 634 -13.40 -4.33 25.88
CA LEU A 634 -13.08 -5.34 24.88
C LEU A 634 -11.69 -5.92 25.15
N MET A 635 -10.71 -5.07 25.43
CA MET A 635 -9.34 -5.45 25.75
C MET A 635 -9.25 -6.35 26.98
N ALA A 636 -9.97 -5.98 28.05
CA ALA A 636 -10.05 -6.79 29.26
C ALA A 636 -10.68 -8.17 28.98
N ALA A 637 -11.65 -8.26 28.06
CA ALA A 637 -12.23 -9.54 27.65
C ALA A 637 -11.23 -10.39 26.84
N LEU A 638 -10.57 -9.81 25.82
CA LEU A 638 -9.56 -10.48 24.99
C LEU A 638 -8.34 -10.96 25.80
N ALA A 639 -7.98 -10.24 26.86
CA ALA A 639 -6.90 -10.64 27.76
C ALA A 639 -7.22 -11.92 28.54
N LYS A 640 -8.50 -12.17 28.86
CA LYS A 640 -8.97 -13.30 29.69
C LYS A 640 -9.44 -14.50 28.87
N ASP A 641 -9.91 -14.27 27.64
CA ASP A 641 -10.52 -15.30 26.78
C ASP A 641 -9.64 -15.53 25.54
N PHE A 642 -8.91 -16.65 25.54
CA PHE A 642 -8.02 -17.02 24.43
C PHE A 642 -8.77 -17.23 23.12
N GLU A 643 -9.93 -17.88 23.15
CA GLU A 643 -10.73 -18.16 21.96
C GLU A 643 -11.26 -16.85 21.35
N LEU A 644 -11.72 -15.92 22.18
CA LEU A 644 -12.13 -14.58 21.74
C LEU A 644 -10.98 -13.80 21.13
N ARG A 645 -9.79 -13.91 21.73
CA ARG A 645 -8.58 -13.25 21.25
C ARG A 645 -8.16 -13.75 19.86
N GLU A 646 -8.13 -15.06 19.68
CA GLU A 646 -7.82 -15.68 18.37
C GLU A 646 -8.88 -15.29 17.33
N LEU A 647 -10.16 -15.35 17.68
CA LEU A 647 -11.26 -14.94 16.79
C LEU A 647 -11.11 -13.47 16.34
N PHE A 648 -10.86 -12.56 17.28
CA PHE A 648 -10.63 -11.15 16.97
C PHE A 648 -9.37 -10.96 16.10
N SER A 649 -8.30 -11.71 16.35
CA SER A 649 -7.06 -11.62 15.57
C SER A 649 -7.17 -12.17 14.14
N GLU A 650 -8.07 -13.12 13.89
CA GLU A 650 -8.19 -13.81 12.59
C GLU A 650 -9.39 -13.35 11.73
N MET A 651 -10.37 -12.64 12.30
CA MET A 651 -11.52 -12.12 11.56
C MET A 651 -11.18 -10.85 10.75
N GLY A 652 -12.02 -10.54 9.75
CA GLY A 652 -11.86 -9.33 8.94
C GLY A 652 -10.82 -9.43 7.83
N SER A 653 -10.40 -8.27 7.33
CA SER A 653 -9.42 -8.15 6.26
C SER A 653 -8.00 -8.46 6.72
N ASP A 654 -7.17 -8.85 5.75
CA ASP A 654 -5.72 -8.99 5.95
C ASP A 654 -5.11 -7.65 6.37
N GLN A 655 -5.70 -6.54 5.93
CA GLN A 655 -5.41 -5.20 6.45
C GLN A 655 -6.73 -4.48 6.78
N CYS A 656 -7.00 -3.27 6.27
CA CYS A 656 -8.13 -2.45 6.73
C CYS A 656 -9.19 -2.08 5.69
N ILE A 657 -9.28 -2.79 4.56
CA ILE A 657 -10.40 -2.63 3.60
C ILE A 657 -11.38 -3.80 3.76
N VAL A 658 -12.63 -3.48 4.05
CA VAL A 658 -13.70 -4.48 4.24
C VAL A 658 -14.69 -4.40 3.09
N ALA A 659 -14.85 -5.51 2.36
CA ALA A 659 -15.80 -5.63 1.26
C ALA A 659 -17.02 -6.44 1.74
N TYR A 660 -18.23 -6.05 1.33
CA TYR A 660 -19.48 -6.67 1.80
C TYR A 660 -20.63 -6.46 0.83
N THR A 661 -21.61 -7.37 0.87
CA THR A 661 -22.80 -7.34 0.01
C THR A 661 -24.05 -7.55 0.85
N PHE A 662 -25.07 -6.74 0.60
CA PHE A 662 -26.39 -6.89 1.20
C PHE A 662 -27.32 -7.70 0.31
N ASN A 663 -28.18 -8.52 0.91
CA ASN A 663 -29.33 -9.12 0.23
C ASN A 663 -30.58 -8.95 1.10
N TYR A 664 -31.75 -9.13 0.50
CA TYR A 664 -33.03 -8.84 1.14
C TYR A 664 -33.95 -10.06 1.26
N LEU A 665 -34.98 -9.87 2.09
CA LEU A 665 -36.01 -10.83 2.47
C LEU A 665 -37.39 -10.31 2.14
N ASP A 666 -38.24 -11.17 1.59
CA ASP A 666 -39.68 -10.98 1.46
C ASP A 666 -40.39 -11.86 2.51
N GLY A 667 -40.65 -11.28 3.69
CA GLY A 667 -41.01 -12.06 4.88
C GLY A 667 -39.88 -13.03 5.27
N TYR A 668 -40.13 -14.34 5.13
CA TYR A 668 -39.12 -15.39 5.35
C TYR A 668 -38.44 -15.87 4.07
N ALA A 669 -38.84 -15.35 2.91
CA ALA A 669 -38.32 -15.77 1.63
C ALA A 669 -37.09 -14.95 1.23
N GLN A 670 -35.99 -15.63 0.94
CA GLN A 670 -34.74 -15.01 0.53
C GLN A 670 -34.71 -14.75 -0.98
N ASN A 671 -34.22 -13.58 -1.41
CA ASN A 671 -33.91 -13.35 -2.83
C ASN A 671 -32.82 -14.30 -3.34
N ARG A 672 -33.05 -14.89 -4.52
CA ARG A 672 -32.13 -15.82 -5.19
C ARG A 672 -31.51 -15.30 -6.50
N LYS A 673 -31.82 -14.07 -6.93
CA LYS A 673 -31.34 -13.50 -8.21
C LYS A 673 -30.19 -12.53 -8.01
N ILE A 674 -29.12 -12.66 -8.81
CA ILE A 674 -27.98 -11.74 -8.76
C ILE A 674 -28.39 -10.34 -9.23
N SER A 675 -29.27 -10.22 -10.22
CA SER A 675 -29.75 -8.93 -10.72
C SER A 675 -30.39 -8.06 -9.64
N ARG A 676 -31.29 -8.63 -8.82
CA ARG A 676 -31.97 -7.91 -7.73
C ARG A 676 -31.04 -7.62 -6.55
N LEU A 677 -30.06 -8.50 -6.31
CA LEU A 677 -28.99 -8.25 -5.34
C LEU A 677 -28.15 -7.03 -5.77
N ASN A 678 -27.75 -6.99 -7.04
CA ASN A 678 -26.96 -5.89 -7.61
C ASN A 678 -27.73 -4.57 -7.58
N GLU A 679 -29.03 -4.59 -7.91
CA GLU A 679 -29.93 -3.42 -7.82
C GLU A 679 -29.97 -2.85 -6.39
N MET A 680 -30.12 -3.70 -5.37
CA MET A 680 -30.10 -3.28 -3.97
C MET A 680 -28.78 -2.60 -3.60
N ASN A 681 -27.63 -3.23 -3.90
CA ASN A 681 -26.32 -2.70 -3.51
C ASN A 681 -25.96 -1.43 -4.30
N GLU A 682 -26.38 -1.31 -5.56
CA GLU A 682 -26.22 -0.09 -6.34
C GLU A 682 -27.03 1.07 -5.75
N ARG A 683 -28.28 0.80 -5.36
CA ARG A 683 -29.12 1.80 -4.68
C ARG A 683 -28.51 2.27 -3.36
N MET A 684 -27.94 1.34 -2.59
CA MET A 684 -27.21 1.66 -1.37
C MET A 684 -25.96 2.52 -1.66
N PHE A 685 -25.18 2.18 -2.69
CA PHE A 685 -24.03 2.98 -3.10
C PHE A 685 -24.43 4.41 -3.51
N GLU A 686 -25.48 4.56 -4.30
CA GLU A 686 -26.02 5.89 -4.69
C GLU A 686 -26.39 6.74 -3.48
N ALA A 687 -26.99 6.14 -2.44
CA ALA A 687 -27.34 6.83 -1.20
C ALA A 687 -26.12 7.21 -0.35
N MET A 688 -24.99 6.52 -0.54
CA MET A 688 -23.75 6.68 0.23
C MET A 688 -22.59 7.19 -0.63
N SER A 689 -22.88 7.97 -1.66
CA SER A 689 -21.88 8.56 -2.55
C SER A 689 -22.32 9.94 -2.99
N MET A 690 -21.35 10.76 -3.41
CA MET A 690 -21.64 12.09 -3.93
C MET A 690 -22.18 12.00 -5.37
N GLN A 691 -23.50 12.11 -5.50
CA GLN A 691 -24.19 12.06 -6.80
C GLN A 691 -24.40 13.44 -7.44
N LYS A 692 -24.28 14.51 -6.66
CA LYS A 692 -24.45 15.89 -7.13
C LYS A 692 -23.31 16.75 -6.64
N PHE A 693 -22.82 17.61 -7.52
CA PHE A 693 -21.92 18.69 -7.16
C PHE A 693 -22.69 19.73 -6.33
N SER A 694 -22.05 20.24 -5.28
CA SER A 694 -22.56 21.32 -4.45
C SER A 694 -21.72 22.56 -4.76
N ASP A 695 -22.35 23.57 -5.37
CA ASP A 695 -21.64 24.72 -5.93
C ASP A 695 -20.94 25.58 -4.85
N ASP A 696 -21.41 25.57 -3.60
CA ASP A 696 -20.85 26.37 -2.50
C ASP A 696 -21.08 25.82 -1.06
N GLY A 697 -21.67 24.63 -0.91
CA GLY A 697 -22.03 24.02 0.37
C GLY A 697 -21.31 22.71 0.69
N VAL A 698 -21.22 22.36 1.99
CA VAL A 698 -20.70 21.06 2.44
C VAL A 698 -21.66 19.95 1.99
N PRO A 699 -21.18 18.81 1.45
CA PRO A 699 -22.04 17.71 1.03
C PRO A 699 -22.94 17.16 2.16
N GLU A 700 -24.24 17.03 1.89
CA GLU A 700 -25.24 16.44 2.79
C GLU A 700 -25.37 14.92 2.56
N VAL A 701 -24.32 14.16 2.86
CA VAL A 701 -24.32 12.69 2.75
C VAL A 701 -24.06 12.07 4.12
N ASP A 702 -24.90 11.12 4.53
CA ASP A 702 -24.82 10.49 5.86
C ASP A 702 -23.64 9.53 6.01
N LEU A 703 -23.24 8.87 4.93
CA LEU A 703 -22.10 7.96 4.89
C LEU A 703 -21.48 7.95 3.50
N LEU A 704 -20.16 7.87 3.40
CA LEU A 704 -19.47 7.76 2.12
C LEU A 704 -18.76 6.41 2.05
N VAL A 705 -19.10 5.61 1.04
CA VAL A 705 -18.46 4.31 0.77
C VAL A 705 -18.01 4.25 -0.69
N THR A 706 -17.30 3.18 -1.05
CA THR A 706 -17.03 2.85 -2.45
C THR A 706 -17.74 1.57 -2.85
N SER A 707 -17.81 1.28 -4.14
CA SER A 707 -18.44 0.07 -4.66
C SER A 707 -17.67 -0.45 -5.87
N SER A 708 -17.72 -1.76 -6.07
CA SER A 708 -17.06 -2.47 -7.17
C SER A 708 -17.84 -3.75 -7.51
N SER A 709 -17.32 -4.57 -8.41
CA SER A 709 -17.94 -5.82 -8.86
C SER A 709 -16.96 -6.98 -8.90
N PHE A 710 -17.38 -8.13 -8.38
CA PHE A 710 -16.68 -9.39 -8.58
C PHE A 710 -17.08 -9.95 -9.95
N ASP A 711 -16.38 -9.49 -11.00
CA ASP A 711 -16.64 -9.89 -12.37
C ASP A 711 -15.98 -11.25 -12.70
N PRO A 712 -16.69 -12.22 -13.31
CA PRO A 712 -16.14 -13.53 -13.64
C PRO A 712 -14.93 -13.48 -14.60
N GLU A 713 -14.81 -12.43 -15.40
CA GLU A 713 -13.66 -12.22 -16.29
C GLU A 713 -12.35 -11.92 -15.53
N VAL A 714 -12.48 -11.34 -14.32
CA VAL A 714 -11.34 -10.94 -13.48
C VAL A 714 -11.10 -11.97 -12.38
N TYR A 715 -12.14 -12.30 -11.61
CA TYR A 715 -12.03 -13.19 -10.44
C TYR A 715 -12.19 -14.67 -10.79
N GLY A 716 -12.75 -14.98 -11.95
CA GLY A 716 -13.07 -16.35 -12.37
C GLY A 716 -14.47 -16.78 -11.93
N GLN A 717 -15.14 -17.59 -12.76
CA GLN A 717 -16.50 -18.06 -12.50
C GLN A 717 -16.61 -18.86 -11.18
N GLU A 718 -15.64 -19.72 -10.86
CA GLU A 718 -15.67 -20.53 -9.64
C GLU A 718 -15.65 -19.68 -8.36
N PHE A 719 -14.90 -18.57 -8.37
CA PHE A 719 -14.87 -17.59 -7.29
C PHE A 719 -16.23 -16.91 -7.12
N VAL A 720 -16.79 -16.39 -8.23
CA VAL A 720 -18.06 -15.67 -8.22
C VAL A 720 -19.19 -16.61 -7.80
N ASP A 721 -19.20 -17.85 -8.29
CA ASP A 721 -20.14 -18.89 -7.92
C ASP A 721 -20.07 -19.23 -6.42
N HIS A 722 -18.85 -19.30 -5.87
CA HIS A 722 -18.66 -19.54 -4.44
C HIS A 722 -19.23 -18.39 -3.60
N TYR A 723 -18.95 -17.14 -3.99
CA TYR A 723 -19.47 -15.97 -3.29
C TYR A 723 -20.99 -15.83 -3.44
N ALA A 724 -21.53 -16.05 -4.65
CA ALA A 724 -22.96 -16.10 -4.94
C ALA A 724 -23.69 -17.06 -3.99
N ARG A 725 -23.17 -18.29 -3.88
CA ARG A 725 -23.69 -19.29 -2.94
C ARG A 725 -23.65 -18.72 -1.54
N ARG A 726 -22.52 -18.19 -1.07
CA ARG A 726 -22.35 -17.69 0.29
C ARG A 726 -23.35 -16.59 0.67
N ILE A 727 -23.58 -15.63 -0.22
CA ILE A 727 -24.63 -14.61 -0.09
C ILE A 727 -26.02 -15.26 -0.13
N GLY A 728 -26.16 -16.34 -0.89
CA GLY A 728 -27.38 -17.14 -1.03
C GLY A 728 -28.23 -16.76 -2.23
N VAL A 729 -27.60 -16.30 -3.29
CA VAL A 729 -28.19 -16.19 -4.63
C VAL A 729 -27.75 -17.36 -5.51
N ASN A 730 -28.50 -17.64 -6.57
CA ASN A 730 -28.14 -18.68 -7.54
C ASN A 730 -26.97 -18.17 -8.38
N PRO A 731 -25.90 -18.97 -8.57
CA PRO A 731 -24.84 -18.62 -9.50
C PRO A 731 -25.38 -18.51 -10.94
N GLU A 732 -24.99 -17.44 -11.64
CA GLU A 732 -25.37 -17.18 -13.03
C GLU A 732 -24.09 -17.03 -13.88
N PRO A 733 -23.90 -17.83 -14.94
CA PRO A 733 -22.70 -17.77 -15.77
C PRO A 733 -22.49 -16.37 -16.38
N GLY A 734 -21.28 -15.82 -16.23
CA GLY A 734 -20.90 -14.52 -16.80
C GLY A 734 -21.48 -13.30 -16.09
N VAL A 735 -22.23 -13.47 -14.99
CA VAL A 735 -22.82 -12.36 -14.25
C VAL A 735 -21.98 -12.04 -13.01
N GLY A 736 -21.54 -10.78 -12.86
CA GLY A 736 -20.80 -10.29 -11.70
C GLY A 736 -21.68 -9.90 -10.52
N ILE A 737 -21.07 -9.85 -9.33
CA ILE A 737 -21.75 -9.46 -8.07
C ILE A 737 -21.22 -8.10 -7.63
N LYS A 738 -22.12 -7.11 -7.53
CA LYS A 738 -21.80 -5.79 -6.96
C LYS A 738 -21.63 -5.90 -5.44
N PHE A 739 -20.66 -5.18 -4.92
CA PHE A 739 -20.38 -5.10 -3.49
C PHE A 739 -20.00 -3.69 -3.08
N LEU A 740 -20.15 -3.42 -1.79
CA LEU A 740 -19.75 -2.18 -1.14
C LEU A 740 -18.42 -2.38 -0.44
N ILE A 741 -17.67 -1.30 -0.29
CA ILE A 741 -16.32 -1.29 0.25
C ILE A 741 -16.22 -0.18 1.28
N SER A 742 -15.68 -0.54 2.46
CA SER A 742 -15.31 0.43 3.47
C SER A 742 -13.84 0.34 3.85
N THR A 743 -13.10 1.42 3.60
CA THR A 743 -11.69 1.55 3.97
C THR A 743 -11.57 2.18 5.36
N GLN A 744 -10.99 1.43 6.30
CA GLN A 744 -10.91 1.78 7.71
C GLN A 744 -9.55 2.38 8.03
N GLN A 745 -9.29 3.57 7.47
CA GLN A 745 -8.05 4.32 7.68
C GLN A 745 -8.14 5.36 8.81
N ASN A 746 -9.32 5.53 9.42
CA ASN A 746 -9.52 6.40 10.57
C ASN A 746 -9.09 5.70 11.88
N PRO A 747 -8.04 6.18 12.58
CA PRO A 747 -7.54 5.56 13.80
C PRO A 747 -8.36 5.93 15.06
N TRP A 748 -9.40 6.77 14.94
CA TRP A 748 -10.25 7.22 16.04
C TRP A 748 -11.70 6.77 15.97
N LEU A 749 -12.09 5.95 14.97
CA LEU A 749 -13.48 5.51 14.83
C LEU A 749 -14.05 4.91 16.13
N THR A 750 -13.21 4.23 16.92
CA THR A 750 -13.59 3.54 18.16
C THR A 750 -13.27 4.33 19.43
N GLN A 751 -12.61 5.49 19.31
CA GLN A 751 -12.08 6.29 20.42
C GLN A 751 -12.28 7.78 20.17
N THR A 752 -13.53 8.17 19.90
CA THR A 752 -13.87 9.60 19.84
C THR A 752 -13.97 10.17 21.27
N LYS A 753 -14.04 11.49 21.38
CA LYS A 753 -14.29 12.15 22.68
C LYS A 753 -15.59 11.68 23.36
N ASP A 754 -16.56 11.21 22.57
CA ASP A 754 -17.89 10.79 23.01
C ASP A 754 -18.02 9.24 23.04
N GLY A 755 -16.91 8.51 22.85
CA GLY A 755 -16.86 7.04 22.84
C GLY A 755 -16.78 6.41 21.45
N ASP A 756 -17.14 5.13 21.34
CA ASP A 756 -17.10 4.37 20.08
C ASP A 756 -18.17 4.87 19.10
N PHE A 757 -17.75 5.36 17.93
CA PHE A 757 -18.64 5.85 16.88
C PHE A 757 -19.07 4.74 15.90
N THR A 758 -18.46 3.56 15.97
CA THR A 758 -18.77 2.40 15.12
C THR A 758 -20.27 2.05 15.15
N PRO A 759 -20.96 1.98 16.31
CA PRO A 759 -22.39 1.68 16.34
C PRO A 759 -23.23 2.66 15.53
N LYS A 760 -22.87 3.95 15.50
CA LYS A 760 -23.59 4.96 14.72
C LYS A 760 -23.43 4.76 13.22
N VAL A 761 -22.23 4.39 12.78
CA VAL A 761 -21.96 4.05 11.38
C VAL A 761 -22.76 2.81 10.96
N ILE A 762 -22.76 1.76 11.79
CA ILE A 762 -23.49 0.52 11.55
C ILE A 762 -25.01 0.74 11.52
N GLU A 763 -25.55 1.54 12.45
CA GLU A 763 -26.97 1.93 12.46
C GLU A 763 -27.35 2.69 11.19
N THR A 764 -26.53 3.66 10.77
CA THR A 764 -26.75 4.44 9.55
C THR A 764 -26.78 3.52 8.32
N LEU A 765 -25.81 2.61 8.20
CA LEU A 765 -25.76 1.62 7.12
C LEU A 765 -26.98 0.70 7.13
N GLY A 766 -27.44 0.27 8.31
CA GLY A 766 -28.63 -0.55 8.46
C GLY A 766 -29.92 0.16 8.04
N ASN A 767 -30.06 1.46 8.35
CA ASN A 767 -31.20 2.27 7.87
C ASN A 767 -31.23 2.33 6.34
N ILE A 768 -30.08 2.60 5.72
CA ILE A 768 -29.95 2.65 4.25
C ILE A 768 -30.25 1.28 3.62
N ALA A 769 -29.83 0.19 4.27
CA ALA A 769 -30.14 -1.17 3.82
C ALA A 769 -31.65 -1.48 3.90
N ARG A 770 -32.35 -1.04 4.96
CA ARG A 770 -33.81 -1.16 5.07
C ARG A 770 -34.54 -0.44 3.94
N ASP A 771 -34.13 0.79 3.65
CA ASP A 771 -34.73 1.59 2.58
C ASP A 771 -34.49 0.97 1.20
N ALA A 772 -33.28 0.48 0.94
CA ALA A 772 -32.95 -0.21 -0.30
C ALA A 772 -33.70 -1.53 -0.47
N ALA A 773 -33.83 -2.32 0.61
CA ALA A 773 -34.62 -3.56 0.60
C ALA A 773 -36.10 -3.28 0.29
N ALA A 774 -36.70 -2.29 0.97
CA ALA A 774 -38.09 -1.87 0.74
C ALA A 774 -38.31 -1.40 -0.71
N TYR A 775 -37.36 -0.67 -1.28
CA TYR A 775 -37.40 -0.24 -2.68
C TYR A 775 -37.44 -1.43 -3.65
N VAL A 776 -36.50 -2.38 -3.52
CA VAL A 776 -36.41 -3.53 -4.44
C VAL A 776 -37.64 -4.44 -4.28
N LEU A 777 -38.13 -4.64 -3.06
CA LEU A 777 -39.38 -5.38 -2.82
C LEU A 777 -40.57 -4.75 -3.55
N GLU A 778 -40.71 -3.42 -3.48
CA GLU A 778 -41.79 -2.68 -4.13
C GLU A 778 -41.67 -2.73 -5.67
N GLN A 779 -40.45 -2.64 -6.23
CA GLN A 779 -40.24 -2.75 -7.69
C GLN A 779 -40.63 -4.13 -8.24
N HIS A 780 -40.35 -5.20 -7.48
CA HIS A 780 -40.54 -6.58 -7.93
C HIS A 780 -41.78 -7.25 -7.33
N LYS A 781 -42.68 -6.51 -6.69
CA LYS A 781 -43.86 -7.05 -5.99
C LYS A 781 -44.85 -7.82 -6.85
N TYR A 782 -44.90 -7.56 -8.15
CA TYR A 782 -45.78 -8.27 -9.09
C TYR A 782 -45.08 -9.38 -9.87
N ASP A 783 -43.79 -9.56 -9.62
CA ASP A 783 -42.95 -10.56 -10.27
C ASP A 783 -43.15 -11.92 -9.57
N HIS A 784 -44.41 -12.31 -9.37
CA HIS A 784 -44.86 -13.57 -8.78
C HIS A 784 -44.87 -14.68 -9.83
N GLY A 785 -43.72 -14.93 -10.44
CA GLY A 785 -43.52 -16.07 -11.34
C GLY A 785 -42.86 -17.24 -10.62
N ARG A 786 -43.65 -18.21 -10.11
CA ARG A 786 -43.28 -19.64 -9.82
C ARG A 786 -41.94 -19.99 -9.15
N GLU A 787 -41.18 -19.07 -8.56
CA GLU A 787 -39.81 -19.33 -8.09
C GLU A 787 -39.64 -19.35 -6.58
N TYR A 788 -40.67 -18.99 -5.82
CA TYR A 788 -40.60 -18.98 -4.35
C TYR A 788 -40.85 -20.33 -3.70
N TYR A 789 -41.39 -21.32 -4.42
CA TYR A 789 -41.61 -22.68 -3.91
C TYR A 789 -41.65 -23.69 -5.07
N ARG A 790 -40.58 -24.47 -5.27
CA ARG A 790 -40.64 -25.89 -5.70
C ARG A 790 -39.26 -26.54 -5.62
N GLY A 791 -39.25 -27.76 -5.09
CA GLY A 791 -38.06 -28.46 -4.64
C GLY A 791 -37.06 -28.79 -5.75
N ALA A 792 -35.80 -28.47 -5.46
CA ALA A 792 -34.66 -29.25 -5.88
C ALA A 792 -33.70 -29.24 -4.68
N SER A 793 -33.25 -30.41 -4.25
CA SER A 793 -32.21 -30.61 -3.26
C SER A 793 -30.90 -29.99 -3.76
N SER A 794 -30.73 -28.69 -3.54
CA SER A 794 -29.46 -27.97 -3.71
C SER A 794 -28.80 -27.84 -2.33
N PRO A 795 -27.55 -28.32 -2.15
CA PRO A 795 -26.92 -28.41 -0.83
C PRO A 795 -26.46 -27.07 -0.21
N TYR A 796 -26.83 -25.90 -0.75
CA TYR A 796 -26.50 -24.61 -0.12
C TYR A 796 -27.63 -23.59 -0.25
N GLN A 797 -28.04 -23.00 0.88
CA GLN A 797 -29.13 -22.03 1.06
C GLN A 797 -28.72 -20.94 2.06
N GLY A 798 -27.90 -19.96 1.64
CA GLY A 798 -27.67 -18.66 2.32
C GLY A 798 -27.27 -18.66 3.81
N PRO A 799 -27.17 -17.47 4.44
CA PRO A 799 -27.25 -17.35 5.89
C PRO A 799 -28.68 -17.70 6.33
N ASP A 800 -28.80 -18.58 7.32
CA ASP A 800 -30.09 -19.00 7.83
C ASP A 800 -30.74 -17.86 8.62
N LEU A 801 -31.88 -17.40 8.11
CA LEU A 801 -32.74 -16.44 8.77
C LEU A 801 -33.18 -16.96 10.13
N PRO A 802 -33.42 -16.07 11.11
CA PRO A 802 -33.95 -16.49 12.39
C PRO A 802 -35.23 -17.30 12.19
N SER A 803 -35.20 -18.54 12.70
CA SER A 803 -36.41 -19.35 12.82
C SER A 803 -37.40 -18.58 13.69
N PRO A 804 -38.71 -18.57 13.37
CA PRO A 804 -39.70 -17.98 14.26
C PRO A 804 -39.51 -18.60 15.65
N ALA A 805 -39.42 -17.74 16.69
CA ALA A 805 -39.67 -18.18 18.04
C ALA A 805 -41.06 -18.85 18.02
N GLN A 806 -41.15 -20.09 18.50
CA GLN A 806 -42.45 -20.74 18.65
C GLN A 806 -43.37 -19.77 19.38
N PRO A 807 -44.59 -19.50 18.86
CA PRO A 807 -45.53 -18.66 19.58
C PRO A 807 -45.70 -19.23 20.99
N PRO A 808 -45.82 -18.39 22.02
CA PRO A 808 -46.00 -18.88 23.38
C PRO A 808 -47.16 -19.86 23.38
N THR A 809 -46.89 -21.10 23.79
CA THR A 809 -47.92 -22.11 24.03
C THR A 809 -48.82 -21.57 25.14
N ASN A 810 -49.91 -20.92 24.75
CA ASN A 810 -50.92 -20.45 25.68
C ASN A 810 -51.63 -21.68 26.27
N PRO A 811 -51.47 -22.00 27.57
CA PRO A 811 -52.12 -23.15 28.16
C PRO A 811 -53.48 -22.74 28.74
N GLN A 812 -54.42 -22.32 27.90
CA GLN A 812 -55.82 -22.14 28.31
C GLN A 812 -56.79 -22.45 27.15
N ALA A 813 -57.03 -23.74 26.93
CA ALA A 813 -58.25 -24.22 26.28
C ALA A 813 -58.49 -25.69 26.65
N ILE A 814 -59.01 -25.93 27.85
CA ILE A 814 -59.70 -27.19 28.19
C ILE A 814 -61.03 -26.85 28.88
N ALA A 815 -62.08 -27.53 28.41
CA ALA A 815 -63.49 -27.55 28.85
C ALA A 815 -64.34 -26.36 28.36
N ALA A 816 -65.38 -26.55 27.54
CA ALA A 816 -66.44 -27.54 27.70
C ALA A 816 -66.98 -28.11 26.36
N LYS A 817 -67.26 -29.41 26.38
CA LYS A 817 -68.09 -30.14 25.42
C LYS A 817 -69.57 -30.03 25.82
N ASN A 818 -70.43 -29.92 24.81
CA ASN A 818 -71.76 -30.52 24.62
C ASN A 818 -72.74 -30.64 25.80
N THR A 819 -73.90 -29.99 25.64
CA THR A 819 -75.27 -30.54 25.54
C THR A 819 -76.14 -29.39 24.97
N GLY A 820 -76.98 -29.49 23.95
CA GLY A 820 -77.94 -30.55 23.63
C GLY A 820 -79.33 -30.17 24.14
N ASP A 821 -79.98 -29.19 23.50
CA ASP A 821 -81.42 -29.04 23.16
C ASP A 821 -81.72 -27.61 22.69
#